data_AF-A0A378I142-F1
#
_entry.id   AF-A0A378I142-F1
#
_cell.length_a   1.000
_cell.length_b   1.000
_cell.length_c   1.000
_cell.angle_alpha   90.00
_cell.angle_beta   90.00
_cell.angle_gamma   90.00
#
_symmetry.space_group_name_H-M   'P 1'
#
loop_
_entity.id
_entity.type
_entity.pdbx_description
1 polymer ?
#
loop_
_entity_poly.entity_id
_entity_poly.type
_entity_poly.pdbx_seq_one_letter_code
_entity_poly.pdbx_strand_id
1 'polypeptide(L)'
;MQYKKIFSYFVILFFVFVNTVFGNTKTIASPILTKIPGLSFTSSVGQLTVTNSSGKDIAVSTMLLSFSLDQAGIAGLWGAPWLNWQPYTSSYAKKDLASSDYRFVNQANLPNNLFQAGSSITVQYSPQPWNNQAVPENIELFHLSYTLSPVAINSSVSYSGGVNTLTITNASNAPIKLKGAQLKFNYGGQIGPSIWGAPWVNWTVGNSGPDYILNAGTAAQIPENGILTVSFAGDSKPITNISLWVQSDGDTTRQGSMKINIPAAPANVTANPKITLTGPSYPNGQLYTGSWGQPLTINNLQGGSYTLSTPDIQIPTQIYTASFSPNPVIVSGPNPVSVTLSYTTQKSLAKLSIMMPEAPELGIAAPVMTVQGPDFPTATKFSTNWGSSLQVCANGASTCCGISPGNYTLSFSNIYSSTDAFMASGFSNPVVLKANQDVKLPITYVPIPKGSFLVTISMSTQAKKTKQQNFIVSFTNSVGHIFTKNLVGGANSVSLPSNDTYTISAPNLNGKVATVTPPSITVTPTGAPNVSIKYTDSAPGHFVVYFGGWQGGLFNLNTNLPSNVTAVNLSFANITSNLQIDTAPSGWLTNIPAPNVTMQPSYVNWTVYKYNHPSTKVLLAIGGATYSAIWNNVLTAANAETIAQNIAKVINTTYPVYKGNISYPNDLIGQVTIDGVDLDVETGGRLSSAISNNIALLTTHLKKYLNPGKLITFAGFSVGADPNDSQCTVPESIHCGEDIPLLQSTGHLFDWVNVMAYDAGQKYATSLYQIAMANYAKYLPKSKLLLGLDIQLQWPGFSETAEQLAAKALWQKQNGYGGAMFWGVNVQNNPTQELEFITAISAALR
;
A
#
# COMPACT_ATOMS: atom_id res chain seq x y z
N MET A 1 -23.05 -45.25 -45.02
CA MET A 1 -23.46 -44.69 -43.72
C MET A 1 -22.93 -43.26 -43.66
N GLN A 2 -23.54 -42.26 -44.28
CA GLN A 2 -24.92 -41.74 -44.26
C GLN A 2 -25.31 -40.96 -42.99
N TYR A 3 -25.35 -39.64 -43.19
CA TYR A 3 -26.36 -38.65 -42.78
C TYR A 3 -26.68 -38.45 -41.28
N LYS A 4 -26.19 -37.33 -40.74
CA LYS A 4 -26.98 -36.40 -39.90
C LYS A 4 -26.28 -35.04 -39.78
N LYS A 5 -26.49 -34.18 -40.80
CA LYS A 5 -26.17 -32.75 -40.76
C LYS A 5 -27.06 -31.95 -41.72
N ILE A 6 -28.38 -32.21 -41.72
CA ILE A 6 -29.39 -31.36 -42.39
C ILE A 6 -30.70 -31.46 -41.61
N PHE A 7 -30.89 -30.66 -40.56
CA PHE A 7 -32.22 -30.44 -39.94
C PHE A 7 -32.30 -29.12 -39.15
N SER A 8 -31.67 -28.06 -39.65
CA SER A 8 -31.81 -26.70 -39.08
C SER A 8 -32.04 -25.60 -40.11
N TYR A 9 -32.34 -25.96 -41.36
CA TYR A 9 -32.63 -25.01 -42.44
C TYR A 9 -34.06 -25.08 -43.00
N PHE A 10 -34.94 -25.92 -42.43
CA PHE A 10 -36.32 -26.11 -42.94
C PHE A 10 -37.44 -25.52 -42.08
N VAL A 11 -37.14 -24.84 -40.96
CA VAL A 11 -38.17 -24.22 -40.10
C VAL A 11 -38.32 -22.71 -40.37
N ILE A 12 -37.40 -22.10 -41.11
CA ILE A 12 -37.41 -20.64 -41.36
C ILE A 12 -38.21 -20.26 -42.62
N LEU A 13 -38.49 -21.20 -43.54
CA LEU A 13 -39.26 -20.88 -44.75
C LEU A 13 -40.78 -21.05 -44.63
N PHE A 14 -41.30 -21.63 -43.54
CA PHE A 14 -42.76 -21.79 -43.35
C PHE A 14 -43.41 -20.60 -42.61
N PHE A 15 -42.61 -19.71 -41.99
CA PHE A 15 -43.11 -18.55 -41.26
C PHE A 15 -43.27 -17.27 -42.11
N VAL A 16 -42.84 -17.28 -43.37
CA VAL A 16 -42.95 -16.12 -44.26
C VAL A 16 -44.26 -16.10 -45.07
N PHE A 17 -45.05 -17.20 -45.06
CA PHE A 17 -46.23 -17.30 -45.95
C PHE A 17 -47.61 -17.14 -45.29
N VAL A 18 -47.71 -16.89 -43.97
CA VAL A 18 -49.02 -16.81 -43.27
C VAL A 18 -49.40 -15.38 -42.83
N ASN A 19 -48.49 -14.40 -42.89
CA ASN A 19 -48.79 -13.02 -42.47
C ASN A 19 -49.35 -12.09 -43.57
N THR A 20 -49.59 -12.58 -44.79
CA THR A 20 -50.06 -11.77 -45.92
C THR A 20 -51.57 -11.86 -46.22
N VAL A 21 -52.38 -12.59 -45.42
CA VAL A 21 -53.78 -12.89 -45.81
C VAL A 21 -54.87 -12.33 -44.88
N PHE A 22 -54.57 -11.75 -43.71
CA PHE A 22 -55.62 -11.11 -42.89
C PHE A 22 -55.25 -9.69 -42.47
N GLY A 23 -56.02 -8.73 -43.00
CA GLY A 23 -55.80 -7.30 -42.85
C GLY A 23 -56.20 -6.72 -41.49
N ASN A 24 -55.63 -5.53 -41.25
CA ASN A 24 -56.05 -4.50 -40.31
C ASN A 24 -56.30 -4.93 -38.86
N THR A 25 -55.21 -5.19 -38.13
CA THR A 25 -55.16 -4.85 -36.70
C THR A 25 -54.22 -3.66 -36.52
N LYS A 26 -54.77 -2.52 -36.06
CA LYS A 26 -53.96 -1.38 -35.61
C LYS A 26 -53.00 -1.89 -34.53
N THR A 27 -51.71 -1.96 -34.85
CA THR A 27 -50.68 -2.31 -33.89
C THR A 27 -50.54 -1.14 -32.93
N ILE A 28 -51.21 -1.21 -31.78
CA ILE A 28 -50.96 -0.30 -30.67
C ILE A 28 -49.54 -0.59 -30.20
N ALA A 29 -48.71 0.44 -30.06
CA ALA A 29 -47.35 0.28 -29.54
C ALA A 29 -47.38 -0.49 -28.21
N SER A 30 -46.66 -1.61 -28.15
CA SER A 30 -46.55 -2.42 -26.93
C SER A 30 -45.96 -1.57 -25.80
N PRO A 31 -46.55 -1.57 -24.60
CA PRO A 31 -46.00 -0.79 -23.50
C PRO A 31 -44.62 -1.33 -23.09
N ILE A 32 -43.76 -0.40 -22.68
CA ILE A 32 -42.44 -0.72 -22.12
C ILE A 32 -42.64 -1.12 -20.67
N LEU A 33 -42.21 -2.33 -20.33
CA LEU A 33 -42.25 -2.87 -18.97
C LEU A 33 -40.90 -2.63 -18.29
N THR A 34 -40.89 -1.84 -17.22
CA THR A 34 -39.69 -1.62 -16.41
C THR A 34 -39.93 -2.18 -15.02
N LYS A 35 -39.11 -3.15 -14.58
CA LYS A 35 -39.25 -3.75 -13.25
C LYS A 35 -39.01 -2.69 -12.17
N ILE A 36 -39.87 -2.64 -11.16
CA ILE A 36 -39.76 -1.70 -10.05
C ILE A 36 -38.78 -2.27 -9.01
N PRO A 37 -37.62 -1.63 -8.77
CA PRO A 37 -36.63 -2.11 -7.80
C PRO A 37 -37.05 -1.77 -6.36
N GLY A 38 -36.51 -2.52 -5.39
CA GLY A 38 -36.72 -2.24 -3.96
C GLY A 38 -38.11 -2.63 -3.44
N LEU A 39 -38.73 -3.64 -4.06
CA LEU A 39 -39.98 -4.23 -3.57
C LEU A 39 -39.70 -5.56 -2.88
N SER A 40 -40.48 -5.85 -1.84
CA SER A 40 -40.54 -7.17 -1.21
C SER A 40 -41.93 -7.78 -1.42
N PHE A 41 -41.96 -9.09 -1.59
CA PHE A 41 -43.17 -9.83 -1.92
C PHE A 41 -43.38 -10.91 -0.86
N THR A 42 -44.59 -10.99 -0.33
CA THR A 42 -45.04 -12.12 0.49
C THR A 42 -46.28 -12.72 -0.13
N SER A 43 -46.29 -14.02 -0.33
CA SER A 43 -47.42 -14.74 -0.90
C SER A 43 -47.84 -15.87 0.02
N SER A 44 -49.15 -16.08 0.10
CA SER A 44 -49.79 -17.23 0.75
C SER A 44 -50.96 -17.68 -0.13
N VAL A 45 -51.54 -18.83 0.20
CA VAL A 45 -52.71 -19.32 -0.53
C VAL A 45 -53.82 -18.26 -0.51
N GLY A 46 -54.22 -17.81 -1.69
CA GLY A 46 -55.28 -16.82 -1.91
C GLY A 46 -54.88 -15.36 -1.70
N GLN A 47 -53.62 -15.06 -1.35
CA GLN A 47 -53.17 -13.69 -1.05
C GLN A 47 -51.73 -13.43 -1.49
N LEU A 48 -51.52 -12.25 -2.05
CA LEU A 48 -50.21 -11.72 -2.43
C LEU A 48 -50.08 -10.29 -1.88
N THR A 49 -49.00 -10.01 -1.16
CA THR A 49 -48.70 -8.66 -0.65
C THR A 49 -47.39 -8.17 -1.25
N VAL A 50 -47.44 -6.99 -1.86
CA VAL A 50 -46.27 -6.26 -2.37
C VAL A 50 -46.00 -5.11 -1.42
N THR A 51 -44.78 -5.01 -0.90
CA THR A 51 -44.37 -3.93 0.01
C THR A 51 -43.25 -3.11 -0.63
N ASN A 52 -43.39 -1.78 -0.60
CA ASN A 52 -42.31 -0.90 -1.00
C ASN A 52 -41.25 -0.84 0.11
N SER A 53 -40.21 -1.66 -0.02
CA SER A 53 -39.08 -1.75 0.92
C SER A 53 -37.88 -0.89 0.51
N SER A 54 -38.02 -0.03 -0.50
CA SER A 54 -36.92 0.78 -1.04
C SER A 54 -36.47 1.93 -0.14
N GLY A 55 -37.25 2.25 0.91
CA GLY A 55 -37.04 3.39 1.79
C GLY A 55 -37.36 4.74 1.15
N LYS A 56 -37.94 4.77 -0.07
CA LYS A 56 -38.36 5.97 -0.79
C LYS A 56 -39.71 5.77 -1.46
N ASP A 57 -40.47 6.85 -1.64
CA ASP A 57 -41.72 6.82 -2.40
C ASP A 57 -41.41 6.55 -3.89
N ILE A 58 -42.17 5.64 -4.49
CA ILE A 58 -42.00 5.26 -5.90
C ILE A 58 -43.15 5.86 -6.70
N ALA A 59 -42.85 6.73 -7.66
CA ALA A 59 -43.86 7.27 -8.57
C ALA A 59 -44.37 6.17 -9.52
N VAL A 60 -45.67 5.89 -9.47
CA VAL A 60 -46.34 4.89 -10.30
C VAL A 60 -47.68 5.42 -10.81
N SER A 61 -47.82 5.51 -12.13
CA SER A 61 -49.08 5.87 -12.79
C SER A 61 -49.89 4.64 -13.20
N THR A 62 -49.22 3.59 -13.70
CA THR A 62 -49.85 2.32 -14.07
C THR A 62 -48.86 1.18 -13.83
N MET A 63 -49.32 0.13 -13.17
CA MET A 63 -48.52 -1.01 -12.75
C MET A 63 -49.03 -2.29 -13.42
N LEU A 64 -48.10 -3.11 -13.89
CA LEU A 64 -48.37 -4.48 -14.31
C LEU A 64 -47.87 -5.41 -13.20
N LEU A 65 -48.78 -6.13 -12.57
CA LEU A 65 -48.45 -7.22 -11.66
C LEU A 65 -48.36 -8.51 -12.47
N SER A 66 -47.21 -9.19 -12.40
CA SER A 66 -46.97 -10.50 -13.01
C SER A 66 -46.60 -11.50 -11.93
N PHE A 67 -47.11 -12.72 -12.00
CA PHE A 67 -46.69 -13.83 -11.14
C PHE A 67 -47.05 -15.17 -11.79
N SER A 68 -46.35 -16.23 -11.41
CA SER A 68 -46.64 -17.58 -11.88
C SER A 68 -47.45 -18.36 -10.84
N LEU A 69 -48.34 -19.24 -11.30
CA LEU A 69 -49.03 -20.25 -10.47
C LEU A 69 -49.08 -21.57 -11.24
N ASP A 70 -48.81 -22.68 -10.56
CA ASP A 70 -48.65 -24.01 -11.20
C ASP A 70 -49.95 -24.59 -11.81
N GLN A 71 -51.09 -23.93 -11.61
CA GLN A 71 -52.40 -24.39 -12.06
C GLN A 71 -53.18 -23.29 -12.78
N ALA A 72 -53.98 -23.70 -13.78
CA ALA A 72 -54.76 -22.82 -14.64
C ALA A 72 -56.05 -22.31 -13.96
N GLY A 73 -56.39 -21.03 -14.13
CA GLY A 73 -57.77 -20.54 -13.98
C GLY A 73 -58.06 -19.46 -12.92
N ILE A 74 -57.31 -18.34 -12.88
CA ILE A 74 -57.71 -17.17 -12.08
C ILE A 74 -58.72 -16.30 -12.85
N ALA A 75 -59.94 -16.16 -12.34
CA ALA A 75 -61.00 -15.37 -12.97
C ALA A 75 -60.91 -13.85 -12.66
N GLY A 76 -60.20 -13.44 -11.61
CA GLY A 76 -60.04 -12.03 -11.22
C GLY A 76 -59.17 -11.84 -9.98
N LEU A 77 -58.71 -10.60 -9.78
CA LEU A 77 -57.95 -10.14 -8.61
C LEU A 77 -58.66 -8.95 -7.97
N TRP A 78 -58.71 -8.91 -6.63
CA TRP A 78 -59.25 -7.78 -5.86
C TRP A 78 -58.29 -7.44 -4.74
N GLY A 79 -58.04 -6.15 -4.45
CA GLY A 79 -57.05 -5.78 -3.43
C GLY A 79 -57.31 -4.45 -2.74
N ALA A 80 -56.85 -4.37 -1.49
CA ALA A 80 -56.83 -3.15 -0.69
C ALA A 80 -55.43 -2.48 -0.77
N PRO A 81 -55.33 -1.15 -0.91
CA PRO A 81 -56.43 -0.17 -0.94
C PRO A 81 -57.09 -0.08 -2.33
N TRP A 82 -58.35 -0.52 -2.42
CA TRP A 82 -59.31 -0.44 -3.55
C TRP A 82 -58.73 -0.32 -4.97
N LEU A 83 -57.80 -1.20 -5.35
CA LEU A 83 -57.33 -1.30 -6.75
C LEU A 83 -58.12 -2.41 -7.45
N ASN A 84 -58.93 -2.03 -8.44
CA ASN A 84 -59.50 -2.99 -9.39
C ASN A 84 -58.39 -3.43 -10.36
N TRP A 85 -57.92 -4.67 -10.20
CA TRP A 85 -56.94 -5.30 -11.07
C TRP A 85 -57.67 -6.10 -12.15
N GLN A 86 -57.40 -5.79 -13.42
CA GLN A 86 -58.00 -6.49 -14.55
C GLN A 86 -56.96 -7.33 -15.28
N PRO A 87 -57.34 -8.50 -15.82
CA PRO A 87 -56.46 -9.29 -16.67
C PRO A 87 -55.92 -8.44 -17.82
N TYR A 88 -54.61 -8.48 -18.03
CA TYR A 88 -53.97 -7.80 -19.16
C TYR A 88 -54.29 -8.59 -20.44
N THR A 89 -55.24 -8.13 -21.24
CA THR A 89 -55.66 -8.84 -22.47
C THR A 89 -55.17 -8.14 -23.74
N SER A 90 -55.02 -8.93 -24.80
CA SER A 90 -55.66 -8.58 -26.08
C SER A 90 -56.85 -9.49 -26.44
N SER A 91 -56.98 -10.68 -25.81
CA SER A 91 -58.25 -11.44 -25.76
C SER A 91 -58.21 -12.51 -24.66
N TYR A 92 -59.14 -12.43 -23.69
CA TYR A 92 -59.50 -13.42 -22.65
C TYR A 92 -58.63 -14.68 -22.49
N ALA A 93 -57.91 -14.80 -21.37
CA ALA A 93 -57.59 -16.00 -20.57
C ALA A 93 -57.39 -17.38 -21.28
N LYS A 94 -57.11 -17.42 -22.58
CA LYS A 94 -56.93 -18.64 -23.35
C LYS A 94 -55.44 -18.85 -23.58
N LYS A 95 -54.87 -19.60 -22.64
CA LYS A 95 -54.23 -20.87 -22.98
C LYS A 95 -53.14 -20.76 -24.06
N ASP A 96 -52.02 -20.10 -23.74
CA ASP A 96 -50.74 -20.72 -24.07
C ASP A 96 -50.46 -21.70 -22.93
N LEU A 97 -50.87 -22.96 -23.13
CA LEU A 97 -50.86 -24.07 -22.17
C LEU A 97 -49.44 -24.53 -21.75
N ALA A 98 -48.45 -23.64 -21.84
CA ALA A 98 -47.06 -23.90 -21.51
C ALA A 98 -46.49 -22.90 -20.49
N SER A 99 -47.11 -21.73 -20.25
CA SER A 99 -46.61 -20.75 -19.28
C SER A 99 -47.60 -20.56 -18.14
N SER A 100 -47.16 -20.84 -16.92
CA SER A 100 -47.86 -20.61 -15.65
C SER A 100 -48.00 -19.11 -15.27
N ASP A 101 -47.72 -18.18 -16.18
CA ASP A 101 -47.58 -16.74 -15.92
C ASP A 101 -48.90 -15.96 -16.08
N TYR A 102 -49.32 -15.30 -15.01
CA TYR A 102 -50.48 -14.43 -14.96
C TYR A 102 -50.07 -12.96 -14.92
N ARG A 103 -50.82 -12.10 -15.63
CA ARG A 103 -50.54 -10.65 -15.73
C ARG A 103 -51.80 -9.82 -15.54
N PHE A 104 -51.75 -8.85 -14.64
CA PHE A 104 -52.86 -7.98 -14.29
C PHE A 104 -52.43 -6.51 -14.25
N VAL A 105 -53.31 -5.62 -14.70
CA VAL A 105 -53.08 -4.16 -14.67
C VAL A 105 -54.06 -3.50 -13.71
N ASN A 106 -53.58 -2.56 -12.91
CA ASN A 106 -54.44 -1.75 -12.06
C ASN A 106 -55.19 -0.70 -12.91
N GLN A 107 -56.50 -0.58 -12.71
CA GLN A 107 -57.31 0.43 -13.39
C GLN A 107 -57.40 1.77 -12.65
N ALA A 108 -57.11 1.77 -11.35
CA ALA A 108 -57.14 2.97 -10.52
C ALA A 108 -55.72 3.45 -10.23
N ASN A 109 -55.51 4.76 -10.34
CA ASN A 109 -54.28 5.39 -9.88
C ASN A 109 -54.16 5.22 -8.36
N LEU A 110 -52.94 5.03 -7.86
CA LEU A 110 -52.69 5.14 -6.42
C LEU A 110 -52.99 6.57 -5.94
N PRO A 111 -53.35 6.76 -4.65
CA PRO A 111 -53.43 8.10 -4.07
C PRO A 111 -52.13 8.87 -4.34
N ASN A 112 -52.23 10.04 -4.96
CA ASN A 112 -51.10 10.89 -5.36
C ASN A 112 -50.10 10.26 -6.36
N ASN A 113 -50.45 9.15 -7.04
CA ASN A 113 -49.56 8.41 -7.95
C ASN A 113 -48.23 7.95 -7.31
N LEU A 114 -48.21 7.75 -5.98
CA LEU A 114 -47.04 7.31 -5.23
C LEU A 114 -47.32 5.98 -4.54
N PHE A 115 -46.42 5.01 -4.73
CA PHE A 115 -46.32 3.84 -3.86
C PHE A 115 -45.39 4.20 -2.72
N GLN A 116 -45.95 4.54 -1.56
CA GLN A 116 -45.21 5.14 -0.45
C GLN A 116 -44.22 4.16 0.19
N ALA A 117 -43.07 4.66 0.64
CA ALA A 117 -42.08 3.86 1.37
C ALA A 117 -42.73 3.18 2.58
N GLY A 118 -42.53 1.86 2.72
CA GLY A 118 -43.10 1.05 3.80
C GLY A 118 -44.58 0.69 3.66
N SER A 119 -45.28 1.21 2.65
CA SER A 119 -46.67 0.83 2.39
C SER A 119 -46.75 -0.51 1.63
N SER A 120 -47.90 -1.18 1.75
CA SER A 120 -48.15 -2.46 1.10
C SER A 120 -49.43 -2.43 0.27
N ILE A 121 -49.40 -3.14 -0.86
CA ILE A 121 -50.57 -3.46 -1.67
C ILE A 121 -50.85 -4.94 -1.46
N THR A 122 -52.02 -5.26 -0.93
CA THR A 122 -52.45 -6.65 -0.76
C THR A 122 -53.49 -6.98 -1.82
N VAL A 123 -53.21 -8.00 -2.60
CA VAL A 123 -54.06 -8.55 -3.64
C VAL A 123 -54.54 -9.93 -3.22
N GLN A 124 -55.85 -10.12 -3.15
CA GLN A 124 -56.48 -11.41 -2.97
C GLN A 124 -56.87 -11.98 -4.32
N TYR A 125 -56.66 -13.29 -4.47
CA TYR A 125 -57.05 -14.04 -5.65
C TYR A 125 -57.88 -15.25 -5.22
N SER A 126 -59.02 -15.47 -5.88
CA SER A 126 -59.87 -16.63 -5.61
C SER A 126 -59.54 -17.72 -6.61
N PRO A 127 -58.91 -18.82 -6.20
CA PRO A 127 -58.75 -19.97 -7.08
C PRO A 127 -60.10 -20.69 -7.20
N GLN A 128 -60.59 -20.86 -8.42
CA GLN A 128 -61.65 -21.81 -8.72
C GLN A 128 -61.00 -23.09 -9.25
N PRO A 129 -61.28 -24.28 -8.66
CA PRO A 129 -62.10 -24.55 -7.47
C PRO A 129 -61.40 -24.27 -6.12
N TRP A 130 -62.19 -24.07 -5.06
CA TRP A 130 -61.85 -23.58 -3.71
C TRP A 130 -60.87 -24.44 -2.88
N ASN A 131 -60.22 -25.44 -3.47
CA ASN A 131 -59.27 -26.35 -2.82
C ASN A 131 -57.81 -26.11 -3.23
N ASN A 132 -57.53 -25.04 -3.98
CA ASN A 132 -56.19 -24.74 -4.47
C ASN A 132 -55.26 -24.26 -3.33
N GLN A 133 -54.12 -24.94 -3.16
CA GLN A 133 -53.07 -24.60 -2.21
C GLN A 133 -51.83 -23.97 -2.86
N ALA A 134 -51.88 -23.63 -4.15
CA ALA A 134 -50.75 -23.03 -4.85
C ALA A 134 -50.49 -21.60 -4.36
N VAL A 135 -49.23 -21.33 -4.06
CA VAL A 135 -48.70 -20.03 -3.65
C VAL A 135 -48.06 -19.36 -4.88
N PRO A 136 -48.34 -18.07 -5.17
CA PRO A 136 -47.76 -17.35 -6.28
C PRO A 136 -46.25 -17.31 -6.18
N GLU A 137 -45.58 -17.61 -7.29
CA GLU A 137 -44.13 -17.53 -7.45
C GLU A 137 -43.77 -16.53 -8.54
N ASN A 138 -42.48 -16.18 -8.66
CA ASN A 138 -41.99 -15.24 -9.68
C ASN A 138 -42.75 -13.90 -9.73
N ILE A 139 -43.11 -13.38 -8.55
CA ILE A 139 -43.88 -12.14 -8.47
C ILE A 139 -43.00 -10.97 -8.87
N GLU A 140 -43.45 -10.24 -9.88
CA GLU A 140 -42.82 -9.04 -10.38
C GLU A 140 -43.86 -7.93 -10.55
N LEU A 141 -43.48 -6.71 -10.16
CA LEU A 141 -44.26 -5.52 -10.42
C LEU A 141 -43.48 -4.63 -11.39
N PHE A 142 -44.12 -4.29 -12.50
CA PHE A 142 -43.54 -3.44 -13.54
C PHE A 142 -44.24 -2.09 -13.57
N HIS A 143 -43.47 -1.05 -13.87
CA HIS A 143 -43.97 0.20 -14.38
C HIS A 143 -44.37 0.00 -15.85
N LEU A 144 -45.62 0.30 -16.18
CA LEU A 144 -46.08 0.40 -17.56
C LEU A 144 -45.81 1.81 -18.06
N SER A 145 -44.83 1.95 -18.95
CA SER A 145 -44.59 3.21 -19.65
C SER A 145 -44.96 3.08 -21.13
N TYR A 146 -45.53 4.13 -21.69
CA TYR A 146 -45.76 4.22 -23.14
C TYR A 146 -44.60 4.98 -23.77
N THR A 147 -44.26 4.63 -25.01
CA THR A 147 -43.32 5.45 -25.78
C THR A 147 -43.98 6.80 -26.03
N LEU A 148 -43.45 7.83 -25.38
CA LEU A 148 -43.88 9.20 -25.57
C LEU A 148 -42.97 9.83 -26.64
N SER A 149 -43.57 10.51 -27.58
CA SER A 149 -42.88 11.29 -28.60
C SER A 149 -43.17 12.78 -28.40
N PRO A 150 -42.17 13.66 -28.59
CA PRO A 150 -42.41 15.09 -28.52
C PRO A 150 -43.31 15.49 -29.70
N VAL A 151 -44.26 16.39 -29.44
CA VAL A 151 -45.11 16.98 -30.48
C VAL A 151 -44.72 18.41 -30.75
N ALA A 152 -44.89 18.83 -32.00
CA ALA A 152 -44.66 20.21 -32.40
C ALA A 152 -45.65 21.13 -31.68
N ILE A 153 -45.11 22.01 -30.83
CA ILE A 153 -45.88 23.02 -30.10
C ILE A 153 -45.18 24.38 -30.20
N ASN A 154 -45.97 25.44 -30.12
CA ASN A 154 -45.48 26.75 -29.71
C ASN A 154 -45.87 26.96 -28.25
N SER A 155 -45.02 27.60 -27.46
CA SER A 155 -45.33 27.86 -26.05
C SER A 155 -45.00 29.29 -25.64
N SER A 156 -45.77 29.81 -24.69
CA SER A 156 -45.49 31.07 -24.00
C SER A 156 -45.81 30.94 -22.52
N VAL A 157 -45.19 31.79 -21.71
CA VAL A 157 -45.34 31.79 -20.25
C VAL A 157 -45.76 33.19 -19.83
N SER A 158 -46.71 33.27 -18.90
CA SER A 158 -47.07 34.51 -18.22
C SER A 158 -47.10 34.28 -16.71
N TYR A 159 -46.80 35.33 -15.95
CA TYR A 159 -46.87 35.34 -14.50
C TYR A 159 -47.70 36.53 -14.03
N SER A 160 -48.75 36.27 -13.26
CA SER A 160 -49.59 37.32 -12.67
C SER A 160 -50.22 36.83 -11.37
N GLY A 161 -50.19 37.66 -10.33
CA GLY A 161 -50.90 37.38 -9.06
C GLY A 161 -50.50 36.08 -8.35
N GLY A 162 -49.23 35.65 -8.44
CA GLY A 162 -48.78 34.39 -7.83
C GLY A 162 -49.07 33.13 -8.65
N VAL A 163 -49.52 33.29 -9.90
CA VAL A 163 -49.86 32.19 -10.80
C VAL A 163 -48.95 32.22 -12.02
N ASN A 164 -48.33 31.08 -12.32
CA ASN A 164 -47.67 30.83 -13.61
C ASN A 164 -48.68 30.19 -14.56
N THR A 165 -48.79 30.71 -15.78
CA THR A 165 -49.64 30.15 -16.84
C THR A 165 -48.81 29.86 -18.09
N LEU A 166 -48.70 28.57 -18.43
CA LEU A 166 -48.13 28.08 -19.67
C LEU A 166 -49.23 28.00 -20.72
N THR A 167 -49.04 28.68 -21.84
CA THR A 167 -49.91 28.59 -23.01
C THR A 167 -49.20 27.76 -24.07
N ILE A 168 -49.81 26.65 -24.47
CA ILE A 168 -49.29 25.69 -25.44
C ILE A 168 -50.22 25.70 -26.64
N THR A 169 -49.71 26.09 -27.80
CA THR A 169 -50.45 26.05 -29.07
C THR A 169 -50.00 24.83 -29.85
N ASN A 170 -50.96 24.01 -30.30
CA ASN A 170 -50.69 22.89 -31.19
C ASN A 170 -50.18 23.42 -32.54
N ALA A 171 -48.88 23.29 -32.78
CA ALA A 171 -48.23 23.68 -34.04
C ALA A 171 -48.17 22.54 -35.06
N SER A 172 -48.88 21.44 -34.78
CA SER A 172 -48.95 20.27 -35.62
C SER A 172 -50.25 20.29 -36.44
N ASN A 173 -50.24 19.71 -37.65
CA ASN A 173 -51.40 19.65 -38.55
C ASN A 173 -52.42 18.55 -38.20
N ALA A 174 -52.59 18.22 -36.91
CA ALA A 174 -53.56 17.25 -36.43
C ALA A 174 -53.83 17.46 -34.93
N PRO A 175 -54.98 17.00 -34.40
CA PRO A 175 -55.26 17.07 -32.97
C PRO A 175 -54.22 16.29 -32.14
N ILE A 176 -53.72 16.91 -31.06
CA ILE A 176 -52.83 16.26 -30.09
C ILE A 176 -53.69 15.62 -29.00
N LYS A 177 -53.68 14.30 -28.86
CA LYS A 177 -54.36 13.60 -27.75
C LYS A 177 -53.52 13.68 -26.48
N LEU A 178 -54.14 14.06 -25.37
CA LEU A 178 -53.48 14.32 -24.10
C LEU A 178 -53.53 13.15 -23.10
N LYS A 179 -54.23 12.05 -23.42
CA LYS A 179 -54.27 10.88 -22.51
C LYS A 179 -52.85 10.31 -22.35
N GLY A 180 -52.33 10.33 -21.13
CA GLY A 180 -50.96 9.86 -20.84
C GLY A 180 -49.86 10.80 -21.33
N ALA A 181 -50.19 12.05 -21.70
CA ALA A 181 -49.21 13.04 -22.11
C ALA A 181 -48.38 13.57 -20.93
N GLN A 182 -47.15 13.96 -21.23
CA GLN A 182 -46.22 14.61 -20.30
C GLN A 182 -45.89 16.01 -20.80
N LEU A 183 -46.11 17.01 -19.95
CA LEU A 183 -45.61 18.36 -20.14
C LEU A 183 -44.34 18.53 -19.32
N LYS A 184 -43.21 18.74 -19.99
CA LYS A 184 -41.89 18.88 -19.37
C LYS A 184 -41.40 20.30 -19.48
N PHE A 185 -40.81 20.85 -18.43
CA PHE A 185 -40.21 22.18 -18.44
C PHE A 185 -39.24 22.36 -17.28
N ASN A 186 -38.30 23.29 -17.45
CA ASN A 186 -37.41 23.74 -16.40
C ASN A 186 -38.08 24.86 -15.60
N TYR A 187 -38.13 24.72 -14.28
CA TYR A 187 -38.63 25.75 -13.38
C TYR A 187 -37.92 25.65 -12.03
N GLY A 188 -37.25 26.73 -11.64
CA GLY A 188 -36.49 26.80 -10.39
C GLY A 188 -37.34 27.12 -9.14
N GLY A 189 -38.66 27.32 -9.33
CA GLY A 189 -39.62 27.56 -8.25
C GLY A 189 -40.31 26.28 -7.77
N GLN A 190 -41.24 26.42 -6.84
CA GLN A 190 -42.11 25.32 -6.40
C GLN A 190 -43.48 25.42 -7.05
N ILE A 191 -44.02 24.28 -7.49
CA ILE A 191 -45.39 24.15 -8.01
C ILE A 191 -46.33 23.91 -6.83
N GLY A 192 -47.33 24.78 -6.68
CA GLY A 192 -48.38 24.62 -5.67
C GLY A 192 -49.28 23.39 -5.92
N PRO A 193 -50.05 22.95 -4.93
CA PRO A 193 -50.80 21.69 -4.97
C PRO A 193 -51.94 21.66 -6.00
N SER A 194 -52.37 22.82 -6.51
CA SER A 194 -53.44 22.94 -7.50
C SER A 194 -52.88 23.32 -8.86
N ILE A 195 -53.18 22.50 -9.87
CA ILE A 195 -52.89 22.76 -11.28
C ILE A 195 -54.22 22.77 -12.02
N TRP A 196 -54.48 23.82 -12.81
CA TRP A 196 -55.72 24.00 -13.55
C TRP A 196 -55.45 24.51 -14.97
N GLY A 197 -56.45 24.47 -15.84
CA GLY A 197 -56.24 24.83 -17.25
C GLY A 197 -57.42 24.52 -18.15
N ALA A 198 -57.33 24.95 -19.40
CA ALA A 198 -58.30 24.70 -20.46
C ALA A 198 -57.61 24.11 -21.71
N PRO A 199 -58.15 23.05 -22.36
CA PRO A 199 -59.31 22.26 -21.92
C PRO A 199 -59.03 21.58 -20.57
N TRP A 200 -60.09 21.27 -19.82
CA TRP A 200 -59.95 20.76 -18.45
C TRP A 200 -59.25 19.40 -18.45
N VAL A 201 -57.98 19.41 -18.03
CA VAL A 201 -57.13 18.23 -17.94
C VAL A 201 -56.64 18.12 -16.51
N ASN A 202 -56.83 16.95 -15.89
CA ASN A 202 -56.32 16.68 -14.55
C ASN A 202 -54.81 16.52 -14.61
N TRP A 203 -54.06 17.62 -14.49
CA TRP A 203 -52.60 17.59 -14.43
C TRP A 203 -52.12 17.22 -13.02
N THR A 204 -51.15 16.32 -12.94
CA THR A 204 -50.50 15.94 -11.69
C THR A 204 -48.99 16.10 -11.81
N VAL A 205 -48.32 16.52 -10.74
CA VAL A 205 -46.86 16.64 -10.71
C VAL A 205 -46.25 15.24 -10.68
N GLY A 206 -45.43 14.92 -11.67
CA GLY A 206 -44.74 13.64 -11.82
C GLY A 206 -43.39 13.55 -11.09
N ASN A 207 -42.77 14.69 -10.79
CA ASN A 207 -41.51 14.78 -10.04
C ASN A 207 -41.33 16.16 -9.39
N SER A 208 -40.45 16.25 -8.39
CA SER A 208 -39.95 17.53 -7.85
C SER A 208 -38.79 18.06 -8.71
N GLY A 209 -38.63 19.39 -8.75
CA GLY A 209 -37.83 20.14 -9.74
C GLY A 209 -36.31 19.84 -9.80
N PRO A 210 -35.53 20.61 -10.58
CA PRO A 210 -35.92 21.75 -11.43
C PRO A 210 -36.46 21.36 -12.81
N ASP A 211 -36.39 20.08 -13.20
CA ASP A 211 -36.91 19.56 -14.47
C ASP A 211 -38.32 18.98 -14.29
N TYR A 212 -39.31 19.84 -14.12
CA TYR A 212 -40.67 19.41 -13.82
C TYR A 212 -41.32 18.62 -14.98
N ILE A 213 -42.07 17.59 -14.61
CA ILE A 213 -42.92 16.77 -15.46
C ILE A 213 -44.34 16.85 -14.89
N LEU A 214 -45.30 17.32 -15.70
CA LEU A 214 -46.72 17.22 -15.39
C LEU A 214 -47.35 16.11 -16.23
N ASN A 215 -48.07 15.19 -15.59
CA ASN A 215 -48.78 14.09 -16.24
C ASN A 215 -50.25 14.44 -16.42
N ALA A 216 -50.76 14.30 -17.64
CA ALA A 216 -52.17 14.49 -17.96
C ALA A 216 -53.03 13.27 -17.59
N GLY A 217 -54.03 13.47 -16.73
CA GLY A 217 -54.86 12.40 -16.14
C GLY A 217 -56.19 12.13 -16.83
N THR A 218 -56.66 12.96 -17.76
CA THR A 218 -57.93 12.78 -18.47
C THR A 218 -57.75 12.74 -19.98
N ALA A 219 -58.66 12.05 -20.68
CA ALA A 219 -58.67 12.01 -22.13
C ALA A 219 -59.20 13.35 -22.69
N ALA A 220 -58.28 14.24 -23.06
CA ALA A 220 -58.57 15.47 -23.79
C ALA A 220 -57.76 15.52 -25.10
N GLN A 221 -58.06 16.49 -25.96
CA GLN A 221 -57.25 16.76 -27.15
C GLN A 221 -57.07 18.27 -27.36
N ILE A 222 -55.94 18.66 -27.94
CA ILE A 222 -55.71 20.01 -28.45
C ILE A 222 -55.95 19.96 -29.97
N PRO A 223 -57.01 20.59 -30.52
CA PRO A 223 -57.22 20.67 -31.97
C PRO A 223 -56.01 21.29 -32.69
N GLU A 224 -55.91 21.13 -34.01
CA GLU A 224 -54.93 21.88 -34.81
C GLU A 224 -55.08 23.39 -34.57
N ASN A 225 -53.97 24.08 -34.32
CA ASN A 225 -53.93 25.49 -33.87
C ASN A 225 -54.70 25.78 -32.56
N GLY A 226 -55.20 24.74 -31.88
CA GLY A 226 -55.86 24.84 -30.60
C GLY A 226 -54.88 25.18 -29.48
N ILE A 227 -55.43 25.72 -28.39
CA ILE A 227 -54.65 26.19 -27.24
C ILE A 227 -54.96 25.30 -26.03
N LEU A 228 -53.89 24.87 -25.36
CA LEU A 228 -53.90 24.32 -24.01
C LEU A 228 -53.28 25.36 -23.08
N THR A 229 -53.98 25.70 -22.01
CA THR A 229 -53.43 26.48 -20.89
C THR A 229 -53.20 25.57 -19.70
N VAL A 230 -52.06 25.70 -19.04
CA VAL A 230 -51.74 25.00 -17.77
C VAL A 230 -51.26 26.05 -16.78
N SER A 231 -51.99 26.21 -15.69
CA SER A 231 -51.75 27.20 -14.65
C SER A 231 -51.53 26.53 -13.30
N PHE A 232 -50.62 27.10 -12.50
CA PHE A 232 -50.37 26.65 -11.14
C PHE A 232 -49.87 27.80 -10.27
N ALA A 233 -50.12 27.72 -8.96
CA ALA A 233 -49.56 28.67 -8.01
C ALA A 233 -48.03 28.49 -7.90
N GLY A 234 -47.26 29.58 -7.92
CA GLY A 234 -45.80 29.55 -7.87
C GLY A 234 -45.18 30.95 -7.75
N ASP A 235 -43.85 31.02 -7.65
CA ASP A 235 -43.09 32.27 -7.67
C ASP A 235 -42.78 32.71 -9.12
N SER A 236 -42.26 33.92 -9.27
CA SER A 236 -42.02 34.54 -10.59
C SER A 236 -40.74 34.03 -11.27
N LYS A 237 -40.34 32.79 -11.02
CA LYS A 237 -39.10 32.22 -11.58
C LYS A 237 -39.27 31.89 -13.06
N PRO A 238 -38.21 32.01 -13.89
CA PRO A 238 -38.29 31.67 -15.30
C PRO A 238 -38.69 30.21 -15.51
N ILE A 239 -39.57 29.99 -16.49
CA ILE A 239 -39.91 28.67 -17.01
C ILE A 239 -39.32 28.56 -18.41
N THR A 240 -38.48 27.55 -18.64
CA THR A 240 -37.80 27.32 -19.93
C THR A 240 -37.96 25.88 -20.40
N ASN A 241 -37.53 25.57 -21.62
CA ASN A 241 -37.50 24.21 -22.20
C ASN A 241 -38.85 23.47 -22.16
N ILE A 242 -39.94 24.20 -22.43
CA ILE A 242 -41.29 23.62 -22.45
C ILE A 242 -41.40 22.65 -23.63
N SER A 243 -41.73 21.40 -23.33
CA SER A 243 -42.01 20.39 -24.35
C SER A 243 -43.21 19.55 -23.95
N LEU A 244 -44.10 19.30 -24.90
CA LEU A 244 -45.23 18.39 -24.74
C LEU A 244 -44.88 17.06 -25.42
N TRP A 245 -45.04 15.98 -24.69
CA TRP A 245 -44.78 14.62 -25.13
C TRP A 245 -46.07 13.84 -25.03
N VAL A 246 -46.49 13.21 -26.13
CA VAL A 246 -47.73 12.42 -26.15
C VAL A 246 -47.45 11.00 -26.57
N GLN A 247 -48.35 10.10 -26.20
CA GLN A 247 -48.33 8.74 -26.69
C GLN A 247 -48.44 8.76 -28.22
N SER A 248 -47.50 8.12 -28.91
CA SER A 248 -47.55 8.03 -30.37
C SER A 248 -48.79 7.22 -30.78
N ASP A 249 -49.85 7.91 -31.18
CA ASP A 249 -50.86 7.32 -32.04
C ASP A 249 -50.13 7.00 -33.35
N GLY A 250 -50.02 5.72 -33.73
CA GLY A 250 -49.26 5.24 -34.89
C GLY A 250 -49.79 5.72 -36.25
N ASP A 251 -50.00 7.02 -36.43
CA ASP A 251 -50.37 7.65 -37.69
C ASP A 251 -49.11 7.89 -38.54
N THR A 252 -48.95 7.04 -39.53
CA THR A 252 -47.75 6.82 -40.36
C THR A 252 -47.60 7.80 -41.53
N THR A 253 -48.34 8.91 -41.57
CA THR A 253 -48.46 9.72 -42.80
C THR A 253 -47.60 11.00 -42.86
N ARG A 254 -46.85 11.35 -41.82
CA ARG A 254 -45.95 12.54 -41.86
C ARG A 254 -44.51 12.16 -42.21
N GLN A 255 -44.14 12.43 -43.45
CA GLN A 255 -42.80 12.27 -44.00
C GLN A 255 -41.95 13.53 -43.76
N GLY A 256 -40.87 13.40 -42.99
CA GLY A 256 -39.82 14.39 -42.81
C GLY A 256 -38.52 14.03 -43.52
N SER A 257 -37.51 14.88 -43.40
CA SER A 257 -36.18 14.65 -44.01
C SER A 257 -35.04 14.98 -43.04
N MET A 258 -33.85 14.43 -43.29
CA MET A 258 -32.62 14.62 -42.51
C MET A 258 -31.46 14.92 -43.45
N LYS A 259 -30.62 15.90 -43.10
CA LYS A 259 -29.38 16.24 -43.80
C LYS A 259 -28.16 15.98 -42.90
N ILE A 260 -27.25 15.11 -43.33
CA ILE A 260 -26.02 14.77 -42.62
C ILE A 260 -24.85 15.47 -43.30
N ASN A 261 -24.22 16.43 -42.62
CA ASN A 261 -23.02 17.11 -43.07
C ASN A 261 -21.80 16.20 -42.84
N ILE A 262 -21.17 15.78 -43.92
CA ILE A 262 -20.00 14.90 -43.91
C ILE A 262 -18.75 15.75 -44.10
N PRO A 263 -17.72 15.63 -43.24
CA PRO A 263 -16.52 16.45 -43.31
C PRO A 263 -15.65 16.05 -44.50
N ALA A 264 -14.55 16.77 -44.75
CA ALA A 264 -13.53 16.29 -45.68
C ALA A 264 -12.87 14.99 -45.17
N ALA A 265 -12.34 14.17 -46.09
CA ALA A 265 -11.66 12.93 -45.74
C ALA A 265 -10.43 13.19 -44.86
N PRO A 266 -10.23 12.43 -43.76
CA PRO A 266 -8.96 12.45 -43.06
C PRO A 266 -7.81 11.99 -43.96
N ALA A 267 -6.59 12.43 -43.67
CA ALA A 267 -5.42 12.10 -44.49
C ALA A 267 -5.26 10.57 -44.62
N ASN A 268 -5.04 10.10 -45.86
CA ASN A 268 -4.88 8.69 -46.24
C ASN A 268 -6.14 7.80 -46.09
N VAL A 269 -7.32 8.39 -45.99
CA VAL A 269 -8.60 7.66 -46.02
C VAL A 269 -9.25 7.79 -47.40
N THR A 270 -9.42 6.66 -48.10
CA THR A 270 -10.05 6.62 -49.44
C THR A 270 -11.47 6.02 -49.43
N ALA A 271 -11.83 5.26 -48.40
CA ALA A 271 -13.15 4.68 -48.26
C ALA A 271 -14.16 5.73 -47.76
N ASN A 272 -15.33 5.77 -48.38
CA ASN A 272 -16.44 6.62 -48.00
C ASN A 272 -17.11 6.12 -46.69
N PRO A 273 -17.62 7.02 -45.81
CA PRO A 273 -18.22 6.63 -44.54
C PRO A 273 -19.55 5.87 -44.75
N LYS A 274 -19.73 4.79 -43.98
CA LYS A 274 -20.93 3.93 -43.98
C LYS A 274 -21.78 4.25 -42.76
N ILE A 275 -22.86 5.00 -42.97
CA ILE A 275 -23.71 5.53 -41.91
C ILE A 275 -24.95 4.64 -41.76
N THR A 276 -25.16 4.07 -40.58
CA THR A 276 -26.37 3.35 -40.21
C THR A 276 -27.33 4.30 -39.50
N LEU A 277 -28.55 4.41 -40.03
CA LEU A 277 -29.65 5.18 -39.46
C LEU A 277 -30.68 4.21 -38.86
N THR A 278 -30.94 4.29 -37.57
CA THR A 278 -31.96 3.48 -36.89
C THR A 278 -33.03 4.40 -36.32
N GLY A 279 -34.30 4.10 -36.54
CA GLY A 279 -35.43 4.87 -36.04
C GLY A 279 -36.76 4.37 -36.59
N PRO A 280 -37.86 5.13 -36.44
CA PRO A 280 -39.21 4.69 -36.81
C PRO A 280 -39.34 4.17 -38.26
N SER A 281 -38.73 4.83 -39.24
CA SER A 281 -38.71 4.34 -40.63
C SER A 281 -37.86 3.08 -40.85
N TYR A 282 -36.86 2.85 -40.00
CA TYR A 282 -35.84 1.82 -40.16
C TYR A 282 -35.49 1.16 -38.82
N PRO A 283 -36.41 0.36 -38.25
CA PRO A 283 -36.24 -0.21 -36.91
C PRO A 283 -35.04 -1.19 -36.83
N ASN A 284 -34.68 -1.81 -37.95
CA ASN A 284 -33.53 -2.72 -38.05
C ASN A 284 -32.23 -2.02 -38.50
N GLY A 285 -32.25 -0.69 -38.64
CA GLY A 285 -31.15 0.08 -39.19
C GLY A 285 -31.10 0.05 -40.73
N GLN A 286 -30.94 1.22 -41.35
CA GLN A 286 -30.73 1.38 -42.79
C GLN A 286 -29.32 1.92 -43.05
N LEU A 287 -28.58 1.25 -43.93
CA LEU A 287 -27.22 1.64 -44.28
C LEU A 287 -27.23 2.64 -45.44
N TYR A 288 -26.50 3.75 -45.28
CA TYR A 288 -26.23 4.75 -46.30
C TYR A 288 -24.72 4.89 -46.49
N THR A 289 -24.29 5.20 -47.72
CA THR A 289 -22.89 5.54 -48.01
C THR A 289 -22.80 7.03 -48.31
N GLY A 290 -22.08 7.76 -47.47
CA GLY A 290 -21.83 9.18 -47.65
C GLY A 290 -20.63 9.46 -48.56
N SER A 291 -20.54 10.65 -49.14
CA SER A 291 -19.31 11.08 -49.85
C SER A 291 -18.59 12.14 -49.02
N TRP A 292 -17.27 12.03 -48.88
CA TRP A 292 -16.48 13.02 -48.16
C TRP A 292 -16.68 14.43 -48.71
N GLY A 293 -16.87 15.39 -47.81
CA GLY A 293 -17.12 16.80 -48.12
C GLY A 293 -18.51 17.10 -48.71
N GLN A 294 -19.38 16.10 -48.86
CA GLN A 294 -20.72 16.27 -49.45
C GLN A 294 -21.81 15.91 -48.45
N PRO A 295 -22.84 16.75 -48.26
CA PRO A 295 -23.94 16.42 -47.37
C PRO A 295 -24.79 15.27 -47.94
N LEU A 296 -25.18 14.33 -47.08
CA LEU A 296 -26.11 13.24 -47.39
C LEU A 296 -27.52 13.63 -46.95
N THR A 297 -28.51 13.60 -47.85
CA THR A 297 -29.92 13.90 -47.53
C THR A 297 -30.75 12.62 -47.57
N ILE A 298 -31.55 12.38 -46.52
CA ILE A 298 -32.44 11.24 -46.37
C ILE A 298 -33.87 11.77 -46.26
N ASN A 299 -34.73 11.35 -47.18
CA ASN A 299 -36.11 11.81 -47.28
C ASN A 299 -37.10 10.75 -46.79
N ASN A 300 -38.36 11.14 -46.63
CA ASN A 300 -39.49 10.26 -46.32
C ASN A 300 -39.38 9.55 -44.97
N LEU A 301 -38.74 10.19 -44.00
CA LEU A 301 -38.59 9.70 -42.64
C LEU A 301 -39.88 9.89 -41.85
N GLN A 302 -40.40 8.84 -41.23
CA GLN A 302 -41.51 8.94 -40.30
C GLN A 302 -41.08 9.80 -39.11
N GLY A 303 -41.99 10.68 -38.64
CA GLY A 303 -41.71 11.52 -37.47
C GLY A 303 -41.30 10.69 -36.24
N GLY A 304 -40.20 11.09 -35.59
CA GLY A 304 -39.68 10.47 -34.37
C GLY A 304 -38.17 10.61 -34.21
N SER A 305 -37.62 9.88 -33.23
CA SER A 305 -36.19 9.91 -32.87
C SER A 305 -35.38 8.90 -33.68
N TYR A 306 -34.28 9.36 -34.28
CA TYR A 306 -33.35 8.54 -35.03
C TYR A 306 -31.96 8.56 -34.39
N THR A 307 -31.30 7.42 -34.33
CA THR A 307 -29.89 7.29 -33.92
C THR A 307 -29.01 7.01 -35.13
N LEU A 308 -27.87 7.69 -35.21
CA LEU A 308 -26.87 7.46 -36.25
C LEU A 308 -25.64 6.76 -35.68
N SER A 309 -25.06 5.84 -36.45
CA SER A 309 -23.76 5.24 -36.16
C SER A 309 -22.97 5.05 -37.45
N THR A 310 -21.64 5.03 -37.36
CA THR A 310 -20.74 4.63 -38.44
C THR A 310 -19.54 3.94 -37.80
N PRO A 311 -18.92 2.95 -38.45
CA PRO A 311 -17.68 2.36 -37.95
C PRO A 311 -16.56 3.41 -37.85
N ASP A 312 -15.67 3.20 -36.90
CA ASP A 312 -14.39 3.91 -36.84
C ASP A 312 -13.54 3.58 -38.06
N ILE A 313 -12.72 4.53 -38.48
CA ILE A 313 -11.81 4.35 -39.62
C ILE A 313 -10.44 3.97 -39.08
N GLN A 314 -9.95 2.80 -39.49
CA GLN A 314 -8.62 2.33 -39.16
C GLN A 314 -7.72 2.42 -40.39
N ILE A 315 -6.62 3.18 -40.28
CA ILE A 315 -5.49 3.12 -41.21
C ILE A 315 -4.28 2.54 -40.47
N PRO A 316 -3.23 2.05 -41.16
CA PRO A 316 -2.10 1.36 -40.51
C PRO A 316 -1.44 2.14 -39.36
N THR A 317 -1.52 3.48 -39.38
CA THR A 317 -0.86 4.37 -38.43
C THR A 317 -1.81 5.07 -37.45
N GLN A 318 -3.13 4.97 -37.63
CA GLN A 318 -4.08 5.83 -36.90
C GLN A 318 -5.49 5.28 -36.89
N ILE A 319 -6.23 5.57 -35.81
CA ILE A 319 -7.67 5.29 -35.70
C ILE A 319 -8.38 6.65 -35.67
N TYR A 320 -9.45 6.79 -36.46
CA TYR A 320 -10.33 7.95 -36.41
C TYR A 320 -11.69 7.53 -35.86
N THR A 321 -12.04 8.04 -34.68
CA THR A 321 -13.31 7.73 -34.00
C THR A 321 -14.41 8.65 -34.50
N ALA A 322 -15.54 8.08 -34.90
CA ALA A 322 -16.67 8.84 -35.44
C ALA A 322 -17.63 9.33 -34.35
N SER A 323 -18.22 10.51 -34.56
CA SER A 323 -19.28 11.06 -33.70
C SER A 323 -20.30 11.84 -34.51
N PHE A 324 -21.55 11.88 -34.04
CA PHE A 324 -22.65 12.65 -34.64
C PHE A 324 -23.17 13.68 -33.65
N SER A 325 -23.42 14.90 -34.11
CA SER A 325 -24.02 15.97 -33.31
C SER A 325 -25.10 16.72 -34.09
N PRO A 326 -26.37 16.75 -33.63
CA PRO A 326 -26.90 16.01 -32.48
C PRO A 326 -27.04 14.50 -32.76
N ASN A 327 -27.08 13.66 -31.72
CA ASN A 327 -27.43 12.24 -31.80
C ASN A 327 -27.94 11.78 -30.41
N PRO A 328 -29.21 11.37 -30.25
CA PRO A 328 -30.22 11.15 -31.28
C PRO A 328 -30.72 12.44 -31.97
N VAL A 329 -31.38 12.27 -33.11
CA VAL A 329 -31.92 13.34 -33.98
C VAL A 329 -33.43 13.20 -34.06
N ILE A 330 -34.17 14.26 -33.79
CA ILE A 330 -35.64 14.25 -33.82
C ILE A 330 -36.13 14.80 -35.16
N VAL A 331 -36.87 13.99 -35.93
CA VAL A 331 -37.54 14.40 -37.17
C VAL A 331 -39.01 14.64 -36.84
N SER A 332 -39.51 15.86 -36.99
CA SER A 332 -40.89 16.24 -36.57
C SER A 332 -41.74 16.89 -37.67
N GLY A 333 -41.20 17.11 -38.87
CA GLY A 333 -41.91 17.76 -39.97
C GLY A 333 -41.15 17.70 -41.31
N PRO A 334 -41.65 18.36 -42.36
CA PRO A 334 -41.09 18.28 -43.72
C PRO A 334 -39.70 18.93 -43.86
N ASN A 335 -39.34 19.86 -42.97
CA ASN A 335 -38.07 20.56 -43.03
C ASN A 335 -36.89 19.64 -42.66
N PRO A 336 -35.78 19.66 -43.42
CA PRO A 336 -34.64 18.80 -43.14
C PRO A 336 -33.96 19.16 -41.82
N VAL A 337 -33.84 18.19 -40.92
CA VAL A 337 -33.05 18.36 -39.68
C VAL A 337 -31.58 18.10 -39.98
N SER A 338 -30.69 19.00 -39.55
CA SER A 338 -29.25 18.91 -39.84
C SER A 338 -28.47 18.20 -38.74
N VAL A 339 -27.53 17.33 -39.15
CA VAL A 339 -26.65 16.53 -38.29
C VAL A 339 -25.23 16.64 -38.81
N THR A 340 -24.22 16.74 -37.95
CA THR A 340 -22.82 16.78 -38.37
C THR A 340 -22.08 15.52 -37.94
N LEU A 341 -21.42 14.85 -38.89
CA LEU A 341 -20.46 13.78 -38.63
C LEU A 341 -19.08 14.39 -38.37
N SER A 342 -18.35 13.93 -37.35
CA SER A 342 -17.00 14.35 -37.03
C SER A 342 -16.10 13.16 -36.71
N TYR A 343 -14.82 13.26 -37.06
CA TYR A 343 -13.80 12.26 -36.78
C TYR A 343 -12.71 12.83 -35.88
N THR A 344 -12.40 12.14 -34.78
CA THR A 344 -11.32 12.51 -33.86
C THR A 344 -10.21 11.46 -33.87
N THR A 345 -8.97 11.94 -33.90
CA THR A 345 -7.77 11.11 -33.99
C THR A 345 -7.46 10.39 -32.68
N GLN A 346 -7.37 9.06 -32.70
CA GLN A 346 -6.79 8.24 -31.64
C GLN A 346 -5.41 7.69 -32.06
N LYS A 347 -4.43 7.75 -31.13
CA LYS A 347 -3.12 7.11 -31.30
C LYS A 347 -3.31 5.60 -31.43
N SER A 348 -2.69 5.00 -32.44
CA SER A 348 -2.63 3.54 -32.57
C SER A 348 -1.58 2.99 -31.60
N LEU A 349 -2.03 2.22 -30.61
CA LEU A 349 -1.16 1.62 -29.59
C LEU A 349 -0.77 0.19 -29.99
N ALA A 350 0.41 -0.24 -29.55
CA ALA A 350 0.86 -1.63 -29.58
C ALA A 350 0.70 -2.27 -28.19
N LYS A 351 0.65 -3.59 -28.11
CA LYS A 351 0.69 -4.33 -26.83
C LYS A 351 1.99 -5.10 -26.74
N LEU A 352 2.66 -5.00 -25.60
CA LEU A 352 3.81 -5.82 -25.25
C LEU A 352 3.45 -6.62 -24.00
N SER A 353 3.38 -7.94 -24.16
CA SER A 353 3.11 -8.89 -23.09
C SER A 353 4.36 -9.72 -22.82
N ILE A 354 4.90 -9.63 -21.61
CA ILE A 354 6.04 -10.41 -21.14
C ILE A 354 5.51 -11.67 -20.49
N MET A 355 5.83 -12.83 -21.07
CA MET A 355 5.40 -14.12 -20.55
C MET A 355 6.51 -14.69 -19.67
N MET A 356 6.28 -14.66 -18.37
CA MET A 356 7.21 -15.21 -17.39
C MET A 356 7.07 -16.74 -17.34
N PRO A 357 8.19 -17.48 -17.35
CA PRO A 357 8.15 -18.93 -17.23
C PRO A 357 7.74 -19.33 -15.80
N GLU A 358 7.57 -20.62 -15.55
CA GLU A 358 7.57 -21.11 -14.16
C GLU A 358 8.92 -20.81 -13.49
N ALA A 359 8.92 -20.71 -12.16
CA ALA A 359 10.15 -20.48 -11.41
C ALA A 359 11.13 -21.63 -11.70
N PRO A 360 12.42 -21.33 -12.01
CA PRO A 360 13.37 -22.39 -12.32
C PRO A 360 13.64 -23.29 -11.11
N GLU A 361 13.44 -22.78 -9.88
CA GLU A 361 13.43 -23.56 -8.65
C GLU A 361 12.38 -23.01 -7.66
N LEU A 362 11.98 -23.86 -6.70
CA LEU A 362 10.99 -23.51 -5.69
C LEU A 362 11.54 -22.40 -4.76
N GLY A 363 10.72 -21.39 -4.48
CA GLY A 363 11.04 -20.33 -3.51
C GLY A 363 11.92 -19.18 -4.02
N ILE A 364 12.24 -19.14 -5.32
CA ILE A 364 12.93 -18.00 -5.93
C ILE A 364 11.94 -16.85 -6.15
N ALA A 365 12.28 -15.64 -5.69
CA ALA A 365 11.50 -14.45 -5.97
C ALA A 365 11.49 -14.13 -7.48
N ALA A 366 10.35 -13.66 -7.99
CA ALA A 366 10.26 -13.26 -9.37
C ALA A 366 11.17 -12.04 -9.67
N PRO A 367 11.77 -11.98 -10.87
CA PRO A 367 12.73 -10.95 -11.24
C PRO A 367 12.05 -9.59 -11.38
N VAL A 368 12.84 -8.54 -11.13
CA VAL A 368 12.46 -7.18 -11.47
C VAL A 368 12.91 -6.91 -12.90
N MET A 369 11.97 -6.52 -13.75
CA MET A 369 12.24 -6.07 -15.11
C MET A 369 12.34 -4.55 -15.13
N THR A 370 13.19 -4.02 -15.99
CA THR A 370 13.21 -2.61 -16.36
C THR A 370 12.93 -2.45 -17.85
N VAL A 371 12.14 -1.43 -18.19
CA VAL A 371 11.79 -1.08 -19.57
C VAL A 371 12.19 0.35 -19.84
N GLN A 372 12.84 0.60 -20.97
CA GLN A 372 13.14 1.93 -21.49
C GLN A 372 12.68 2.03 -22.95
N GLY A 373 12.04 3.13 -23.34
CA GLY A 373 11.51 3.32 -24.69
C GLY A 373 10.71 4.61 -24.84
N PRO A 374 9.96 4.80 -25.94
CA PRO A 374 9.19 6.02 -26.20
C PRO A 374 8.26 6.47 -25.08
N ASP A 375 7.58 5.52 -24.42
CA ASP A 375 6.71 5.81 -23.27
C ASP A 375 7.43 5.75 -21.91
N PHE A 376 8.70 5.33 -21.89
CA PHE A 376 9.53 5.17 -20.69
C PHE A 376 10.90 5.81 -20.93
N PRO A 377 11.00 7.16 -20.87
CA PRO A 377 12.24 7.86 -21.22
C PRO A 377 13.42 7.45 -20.32
N THR A 378 13.13 7.07 -19.08
CA THR A 378 14.06 6.43 -18.14
C THR A 378 13.67 4.98 -17.88
N ALA A 379 14.65 4.14 -17.54
CA ALA A 379 14.42 2.75 -17.17
C ALA A 379 13.41 2.64 -16.02
N THR A 380 12.21 2.16 -16.34
CA THR A 380 11.08 2.04 -15.40
C THR A 380 10.98 0.60 -14.92
N LYS A 381 10.85 0.40 -13.61
CA LYS A 381 10.79 -0.93 -12.98
C LYS A 381 9.37 -1.51 -13.04
N PHE A 382 9.29 -2.81 -13.31
CA PHE A 382 8.07 -3.60 -13.29
C PHE A 382 8.30 -4.85 -12.45
N SER A 383 7.39 -5.10 -11.51
CA SER A 383 7.34 -6.35 -10.75
C SER A 383 6.59 -7.41 -11.54
N THR A 384 7.11 -8.63 -11.53
CA THR A 384 6.52 -9.78 -12.23
C THR A 384 6.20 -10.89 -11.23
N ASN A 385 5.36 -11.85 -11.63
CA ASN A 385 5.19 -13.12 -10.92
C ASN A 385 5.57 -14.27 -11.86
N TRP A 386 6.09 -15.37 -11.30
CA TRP A 386 6.33 -16.58 -12.07
C TRP A 386 5.04 -17.15 -12.66
N GLY A 387 5.13 -17.76 -13.84
CA GLY A 387 4.02 -18.35 -14.59
C GLY A 387 2.96 -17.34 -15.05
N SER A 388 3.21 -16.04 -14.89
CA SER A 388 2.26 -14.99 -15.24
C SER A 388 2.62 -14.27 -16.54
N SER A 389 1.63 -13.61 -17.13
CA SER A 389 1.84 -12.68 -18.24
C SER A 389 1.70 -11.26 -17.72
N LEU A 390 2.76 -10.45 -17.86
CA LEU A 390 2.74 -9.03 -17.56
C LEU A 390 2.53 -8.21 -18.84
N GLN A 391 1.48 -7.40 -18.90
CA GLN A 391 1.34 -6.41 -19.96
C GLN A 391 2.08 -5.11 -19.59
N VAL A 392 2.99 -4.65 -20.45
CA VAL A 392 3.72 -3.40 -20.24
C VAL A 392 2.79 -2.22 -20.54
N CYS A 393 2.69 -1.30 -19.59
CA CYS A 393 1.74 -0.19 -19.63
C CYS A 393 2.39 1.15 -19.34
N ALA A 394 1.97 2.18 -20.10
CA ALA A 394 2.35 3.56 -19.84
C ALA A 394 2.00 3.92 -18.37
N ASN A 395 2.91 4.63 -17.70
CA ASN A 395 2.83 5.00 -16.27
C ASN A 395 2.85 3.84 -15.25
N GLY A 396 3.19 2.61 -15.65
CA GLY A 396 3.32 1.47 -14.72
C GLY A 396 1.99 0.94 -14.17
N ALA A 397 0.85 1.29 -14.79
CA ALA A 397 -0.47 0.79 -14.41
C ALA A 397 -0.60 -0.72 -14.68
N SER A 398 -1.42 -1.44 -13.89
CA SER A 398 -1.63 -2.89 -14.02
C SER A 398 -2.50 -3.29 -15.22
N THR A 399 -3.23 -2.35 -15.83
CA THR A 399 -4.05 -2.56 -17.03
C THR A 399 -4.00 -1.31 -17.93
N CYS A 400 -3.86 -1.49 -19.24
CA CYS A 400 -3.86 -0.38 -20.19
C CYS A 400 -4.23 -0.83 -21.62
N CYS A 401 -4.60 0.15 -22.44
CA CYS A 401 -4.95 -0.05 -23.85
C CYS A 401 -3.75 -0.35 -24.76
N GLY A 402 -2.51 -0.17 -24.26
CA GLY A 402 -1.25 -0.41 -24.99
C GLY A 402 -0.21 0.68 -24.74
N ILE A 403 0.90 0.61 -25.47
CA ILE A 403 2.03 1.55 -25.48
C ILE A 403 2.35 1.99 -26.92
N SER A 404 2.99 3.14 -27.08
CA SER A 404 3.37 3.73 -28.36
C SER A 404 4.30 2.80 -29.15
N PRO A 405 4.14 2.67 -30.48
CA PRO A 405 5.10 1.95 -31.33
C PRO A 405 6.52 2.50 -31.20
N GLY A 406 7.53 1.64 -31.32
CA GLY A 406 8.95 2.01 -31.24
C GLY A 406 9.84 0.91 -30.65
N ASN A 407 11.07 1.28 -30.33
CA ASN A 407 12.07 0.36 -29.77
C ASN A 407 12.06 0.43 -28.24
N TYR A 408 11.92 -0.73 -27.60
CA TYR A 408 11.94 -0.86 -26.14
C TYR A 408 13.11 -1.74 -25.71
N THR A 409 13.98 -1.20 -24.87
CA THR A 409 15.07 -1.93 -24.23
C THR A 409 14.57 -2.56 -22.94
N LEU A 410 14.76 -3.87 -22.80
CA LEU A 410 14.42 -4.63 -21.60
C LEU A 410 15.69 -5.03 -20.85
N SER A 411 15.68 -4.95 -19.53
CA SER A 411 16.73 -5.52 -18.68
C SER A 411 16.10 -6.21 -17.48
N PHE A 412 16.60 -7.39 -17.13
CA PHE A 412 16.10 -8.21 -16.04
C PHE A 412 17.21 -8.40 -15.00
N SER A 413 16.84 -8.32 -13.72
CA SER A 413 17.75 -8.73 -12.66
C SER A 413 18.08 -10.23 -12.77
N ASN A 414 19.34 -10.59 -12.53
CA ASN A 414 19.66 -11.98 -12.23
C ASN A 414 18.83 -12.45 -11.02
N ILE A 415 18.43 -13.71 -11.05
CA ILE A 415 17.73 -14.36 -9.94
C ILE A 415 18.68 -15.36 -9.28
N TYR A 416 18.51 -15.53 -7.99
CA TYR A 416 19.41 -16.33 -7.18
C TYR A 416 18.63 -17.31 -6.33
N SER A 417 19.10 -18.55 -6.29
CA SER A 417 18.67 -19.55 -5.33
C SER A 417 19.74 -19.74 -4.25
N SER A 418 19.56 -20.72 -3.38
CA SER A 418 20.58 -21.07 -2.39
C SER A 418 21.84 -21.68 -3.02
N THR A 419 21.75 -22.22 -4.25
CA THR A 419 22.85 -22.95 -4.91
C THR A 419 23.22 -22.39 -6.28
N ASP A 420 22.31 -21.67 -6.93
CA ASP A 420 22.38 -21.32 -8.34
C ASP A 420 22.04 -19.85 -8.58
N ALA A 421 22.43 -19.35 -9.74
CA ALA A 421 22.00 -18.06 -10.25
C ALA A 421 21.54 -18.24 -11.68
N PHE A 422 20.53 -17.50 -12.10
CA PHE A 422 19.97 -17.58 -13.44
C PHE A 422 19.88 -16.19 -14.04
N MET A 423 20.11 -16.11 -15.35
CA MET A 423 19.99 -14.88 -16.12
C MET A 423 18.88 -15.02 -17.17
N ALA A 424 18.19 -13.91 -17.43
CA ALA A 424 17.14 -13.87 -18.44
C ALA A 424 17.74 -14.03 -19.85
N SER A 425 17.03 -14.76 -20.70
CA SER A 425 17.41 -15.06 -22.08
C SER A 425 16.14 -15.34 -22.92
N GLY A 426 16.32 -15.71 -24.19
CA GLY A 426 15.21 -16.10 -25.06
C GLY A 426 14.47 -14.94 -25.74
N PHE A 427 14.98 -13.70 -25.64
CA PHE A 427 14.38 -12.53 -26.28
C PHE A 427 15.42 -11.70 -27.05
N SER A 428 14.95 -10.94 -28.04
CA SER A 428 15.73 -9.92 -28.73
C SER A 428 15.66 -8.58 -28.00
N ASN A 429 16.76 -7.85 -27.97
CA ASN A 429 16.85 -6.56 -27.30
C ASN A 429 17.61 -5.58 -28.22
N PRO A 430 17.03 -4.44 -28.64
CA PRO A 430 15.69 -3.93 -28.27
C PRO A 430 14.53 -4.72 -28.91
N VAL A 431 13.38 -4.69 -28.25
CA VAL A 431 12.09 -5.20 -28.77
C VAL A 431 11.45 -4.11 -29.63
N VAL A 432 11.11 -4.44 -30.88
CA VAL A 432 10.51 -3.49 -31.83
C VAL A 432 9.00 -3.68 -31.87
N LEU A 433 8.23 -2.64 -31.51
CA LEU A 433 6.77 -2.65 -31.55
C LEU A 433 6.23 -1.83 -32.73
N LYS A 434 5.31 -2.42 -33.50
CA LYS A 434 4.58 -1.74 -34.58
C LYS A 434 3.14 -1.43 -34.15
N ALA A 435 2.54 -0.41 -34.78
CA ALA A 435 1.16 -0.03 -34.53
C ALA A 435 0.20 -1.23 -34.67
N ASN A 436 -0.75 -1.36 -33.75
CA ASN A 436 -1.76 -2.43 -33.69
C ASN A 436 -1.18 -3.85 -33.57
N GLN A 437 0.10 -3.99 -33.19
CA GLN A 437 0.72 -5.30 -32.96
C GLN A 437 0.55 -5.73 -31.50
N ASP A 438 0.24 -7.01 -31.28
CA ASP A 438 0.35 -7.67 -29.98
C ASP A 438 1.60 -8.56 -29.97
N VAL A 439 2.66 -8.09 -29.30
CA VAL A 439 3.92 -8.81 -29.14
C VAL A 439 3.90 -9.56 -27.82
N LYS A 440 3.92 -10.89 -27.91
CA LYS A 440 4.06 -11.77 -26.75
C LYS A 440 5.50 -12.27 -26.69
N LEU A 441 6.23 -11.89 -25.65
CA LEU A 441 7.64 -12.17 -25.49
C LEU A 441 7.85 -13.23 -24.41
N PRO A 442 8.15 -14.49 -24.76
CA PRO A 442 8.53 -15.50 -23.79
C PRO A 442 9.91 -15.17 -23.24
N ILE A 443 10.04 -15.15 -21.91
CA ILE A 443 11.33 -15.06 -21.22
C ILE A 443 11.72 -16.45 -20.75
N THR A 444 12.99 -16.80 -20.91
CA THR A 444 13.57 -18.00 -20.31
C THR A 444 14.68 -17.62 -19.35
N TYR A 445 14.85 -18.37 -18.27
CA TYR A 445 15.97 -18.20 -17.34
C TYR A 445 16.93 -19.36 -17.51
N VAL A 446 18.18 -19.04 -17.83
CA VAL A 446 19.25 -20.04 -18.00
C VAL A 446 20.23 -19.96 -16.83
N PRO A 447 20.70 -21.11 -16.31
CA PRO A 447 21.71 -21.11 -15.25
C PRO A 447 22.98 -20.37 -15.68
N ILE A 448 23.49 -19.51 -14.81
CA ILE A 448 24.80 -18.89 -14.97
C ILE A 448 25.86 -19.97 -14.74
N PRO A 449 26.86 -20.15 -15.62
CA PRO A 449 27.91 -21.14 -15.44
C PRO A 449 28.59 -21.00 -14.08
N LYS A 450 28.95 -22.10 -13.43
CA LYS A 450 29.68 -22.08 -12.16
C LYS A 450 31.18 -22.19 -12.36
N GLY A 451 31.94 -21.47 -11.55
CA GLY A 451 33.39 -21.64 -11.40
C GLY A 451 33.71 -22.36 -10.09
N SER A 452 34.70 -23.26 -10.12
CA SER A 452 35.15 -24.00 -8.94
C SER A 452 36.49 -23.47 -8.43
N PHE A 453 36.67 -23.44 -7.12
CA PHE A 453 37.90 -23.02 -6.44
C PHE A 453 38.09 -23.76 -5.12
N LEU A 454 39.30 -23.69 -4.58
CA LEU A 454 39.64 -24.37 -3.32
C LEU A 454 39.50 -23.43 -2.12
N VAL A 455 38.85 -23.91 -1.07
CA VAL A 455 38.83 -23.28 0.25
C VAL A 455 39.54 -24.19 1.25
N THR A 456 40.67 -23.74 1.79
CA THR A 456 41.45 -24.48 2.77
C THR A 456 41.22 -23.91 4.17
N ILE A 457 40.63 -24.70 5.05
CA ILE A 457 40.40 -24.36 6.45
C ILE A 457 41.53 -24.95 7.30
N SER A 458 42.26 -24.08 8.00
CA SER A 458 43.37 -24.44 8.89
C SER A 458 43.15 -23.91 10.30
N MET A 459 43.64 -24.65 11.31
CA MET A 459 43.58 -24.25 12.72
C MET A 459 44.97 -24.26 13.34
N SER A 460 45.28 -23.31 14.23
CA SER A 460 46.49 -23.35 15.05
C SER A 460 46.53 -24.64 15.87
N THR A 461 47.72 -25.24 15.94
CA THR A 461 48.01 -26.57 16.48
C THR A 461 47.55 -26.74 17.94
N GLN A 462 46.35 -27.30 18.15
CA GLN A 462 46.01 -28.14 19.32
C GLN A 462 44.65 -28.89 19.25
N ALA A 463 43.94 -28.91 18.11
CA ALA A 463 42.71 -29.72 17.97
C ALA A 463 42.97 -31.04 17.22
N LYS A 464 43.48 -32.07 17.91
CA LYS A 464 43.55 -33.45 17.37
C LYS A 464 42.18 -34.17 17.31
N LYS A 465 41.05 -33.44 17.38
CA LYS A 465 39.69 -33.99 17.28
C LYS A 465 38.74 -33.11 16.44
N THR A 466 39.03 -32.83 15.17
CA THR A 466 38.06 -32.12 14.31
C THR A 466 38.27 -32.43 12.83
N LYS A 467 38.13 -33.69 12.43
CA LYS A 467 37.81 -34.06 11.04
C LYS A 467 36.29 -34.07 10.77
N GLN A 468 35.46 -33.59 11.70
CA GLN A 468 33.99 -33.69 11.65
C GLN A 468 33.22 -32.40 11.98
N GLN A 469 33.87 -31.25 12.15
CA GLN A 469 33.15 -29.99 12.38
C GLN A 469 32.81 -29.33 11.03
N ASN A 470 31.52 -29.05 10.82
CA ASN A 470 31.04 -28.28 9.68
C ASN A 470 31.18 -26.78 9.97
N PHE A 471 31.83 -26.06 9.06
CA PHE A 471 31.98 -24.61 9.06
C PHE A 471 31.00 -24.02 8.06
N ILE A 472 30.08 -23.18 8.54
CA ILE A 472 29.09 -22.50 7.69
C ILE A 472 29.73 -21.23 7.13
N VAL A 473 30.36 -21.33 5.95
CA VAL A 473 31.05 -20.20 5.32
C VAL A 473 30.12 -19.52 4.32
N SER A 474 30.04 -18.19 4.42
CA SER A 474 29.18 -17.35 3.58
C SER A 474 29.99 -16.65 2.49
N PHE A 475 29.44 -16.61 1.28
CA PHE A 475 29.99 -15.96 0.10
C PHE A 475 28.96 -14.96 -0.42
N THR A 476 29.20 -13.68 -0.20
CA THR A 476 28.28 -12.60 -0.57
C THR A 476 28.73 -11.98 -1.88
N ASN A 477 27.89 -12.02 -2.90
CA ASN A 477 28.26 -11.52 -4.22
C ASN A 477 28.11 -9.98 -4.35
N SER A 478 28.42 -9.43 -5.52
CA SER A 478 28.41 -7.98 -5.75
C SER A 478 27.03 -7.31 -5.61
N VAL A 479 25.95 -8.08 -5.73
CA VAL A 479 24.56 -7.59 -5.54
C VAL A 479 24.00 -7.90 -4.15
N GLY A 480 24.83 -8.44 -3.24
CA GLY A 480 24.47 -8.71 -1.84
C GLY A 480 23.79 -10.05 -1.58
N HIS A 481 23.68 -10.94 -2.58
CA HIS A 481 23.15 -12.29 -2.38
C HIS A 481 24.17 -13.19 -1.69
N ILE A 482 23.73 -13.99 -0.73
CA ILE A 482 24.59 -14.81 0.14
C ILE A 482 24.46 -16.29 -0.21
N PHE A 483 25.55 -16.88 -0.68
CA PHE A 483 25.68 -18.33 -0.82
C PHE A 483 26.34 -18.91 0.43
N THR A 484 25.73 -19.93 1.02
CA THR A 484 26.28 -20.58 2.22
C THR A 484 26.79 -21.97 1.87
N LYS A 485 28.00 -22.31 2.34
CA LYS A 485 28.59 -23.64 2.16
C LYS A 485 28.98 -24.23 3.51
N ASN A 486 28.61 -25.49 3.71
CA ASN A 486 29.08 -26.29 4.84
C ASN A 486 30.41 -26.93 4.46
N LEU A 487 31.50 -26.43 5.03
CA LEU A 487 32.87 -26.86 4.74
C LEU A 487 33.43 -27.65 5.93
N VAL A 488 34.45 -28.47 5.71
CA VAL A 488 35.15 -29.21 6.78
C VAL A 488 36.61 -28.75 6.90
N GLY A 489 37.28 -29.15 7.97
CA GLY A 489 38.71 -28.84 8.14
C GLY A 489 39.55 -29.43 7.02
N GLY A 490 40.51 -28.66 6.49
CA GLY A 490 41.29 -29.03 5.31
C GLY A 490 40.78 -28.40 4.02
N ALA A 491 41.10 -29.02 2.88
CA ALA A 491 40.80 -28.50 1.56
C ALA A 491 39.38 -28.89 1.11
N ASN A 492 38.58 -27.91 0.69
CA ASN A 492 37.21 -28.07 0.20
C ASN A 492 37.10 -27.51 -1.22
N SER A 493 36.42 -28.24 -2.11
CA SER A 493 36.03 -27.70 -3.41
C SER A 493 34.72 -26.94 -3.28
N VAL A 494 34.73 -25.66 -3.65
CA VAL A 494 33.54 -24.80 -3.64
C VAL A 494 33.25 -24.38 -5.07
N SER A 495 31.96 -24.44 -5.45
CA SER A 495 31.46 -24.00 -6.74
C SER A 495 30.38 -22.95 -6.55
N LEU A 496 30.54 -21.82 -7.23
CA LEU A 496 29.65 -20.64 -7.20
C LEU A 496 29.43 -20.11 -8.62
N PRO A 497 28.34 -19.36 -8.88
CA PRO A 497 28.13 -18.69 -10.16
C PRO A 497 29.35 -17.83 -10.56
N SER A 498 29.78 -17.98 -11.81
CA SER A 498 30.96 -17.31 -12.35
C SER A 498 30.65 -15.89 -12.83
N ASN A 499 31.72 -15.13 -13.13
CA ASN A 499 31.73 -13.72 -13.52
C ASN A 499 31.21 -12.77 -12.44
N ASP A 500 31.44 -13.11 -11.16
CA ASP A 500 31.04 -12.30 -10.00
C ASP A 500 32.15 -12.30 -8.93
N THR A 501 32.14 -11.27 -8.09
CA THR A 501 33.07 -11.12 -6.95
C THR A 501 32.35 -11.41 -5.66
N TYR A 502 32.92 -12.29 -4.85
CA TYR A 502 32.36 -12.76 -3.59
C TYR A 502 33.22 -12.30 -2.42
N THR A 503 32.61 -11.57 -1.49
CA THR A 503 33.17 -11.33 -0.15
C THR A 503 32.91 -12.55 0.71
N ILE A 504 33.95 -13.04 1.38
CA ILE A 504 33.93 -14.30 2.11
C ILE A 504 33.88 -14.01 3.60
N SER A 505 32.92 -14.60 4.30
CA SER A 505 32.78 -14.51 5.74
C SER A 505 32.77 -15.91 6.35
N ALA A 506 33.66 -16.12 7.30
CA ALA A 506 33.72 -17.35 8.08
C ALA A 506 33.34 -17.04 9.54
N PRO A 507 32.55 -17.89 10.20
CA PRO A 507 32.16 -17.69 11.59
C PRO A 507 33.39 -17.84 12.49
N ASN A 508 33.48 -17.10 13.59
CA ASN A 508 34.48 -17.44 14.61
C ASN A 508 34.02 -18.69 15.39
N LEU A 509 34.99 -19.42 15.92
CA LEU A 509 34.73 -20.58 16.77
C LEU A 509 34.99 -20.17 18.22
N ASN A 510 34.52 -20.98 19.17
CA ASN A 510 34.68 -20.76 20.60
C ASN A 510 36.13 -20.36 20.98
N GLY A 511 36.38 -19.06 21.15
CA GLY A 511 37.72 -18.50 21.43
C GLY A 511 38.73 -18.51 20.28
N LYS A 512 38.32 -18.71 19.02
CA LYS A 512 39.20 -18.63 17.84
C LYS A 512 38.59 -17.76 16.75
N VAL A 513 39.35 -16.77 16.28
CA VAL A 513 38.94 -15.86 15.21
C VAL A 513 39.32 -16.43 13.85
N ALA A 514 38.39 -16.37 12.89
CA ALA A 514 38.64 -16.74 11.51
C ALA A 514 39.29 -15.56 10.77
N THR A 515 40.46 -15.80 10.17
CA THR A 515 41.09 -14.89 9.21
C THR A 515 40.92 -15.46 7.81
N VAL A 516 40.33 -14.69 6.90
CA VAL A 516 40.08 -15.12 5.51
C VAL A 516 41.05 -14.41 4.55
N THR A 517 41.79 -15.17 3.77
CA THR A 517 42.80 -14.66 2.82
C THR A 517 42.67 -15.33 1.46
N PRO A 518 42.39 -14.58 0.37
CA PRO A 518 41.94 -13.19 0.38
C PRO A 518 40.52 -13.06 0.95
N PRO A 519 40.12 -11.87 1.48
CA PRO A 519 38.78 -11.65 2.03
C PRO A 519 37.68 -11.64 0.95
N SER A 520 38.06 -11.52 -0.32
CA SER A 520 37.16 -11.62 -1.46
C SER A 520 37.85 -12.28 -2.66
N ILE A 521 37.07 -12.93 -3.53
CA ILE A 521 37.55 -13.54 -4.78
C ILE A 521 36.63 -13.22 -5.95
N THR A 522 37.16 -13.18 -7.16
CA THR A 522 36.35 -13.16 -8.40
C THR A 522 36.32 -14.57 -8.98
N VAL A 523 35.12 -15.15 -9.10
CA VAL A 523 34.92 -16.50 -9.63
C VAL A 523 34.77 -16.44 -11.14
N THR A 524 35.59 -17.17 -11.88
CA THR A 524 35.50 -17.27 -13.35
C THR A 524 35.17 -18.71 -13.78
N PRO A 525 34.68 -18.96 -15.02
CA PRO A 525 34.42 -20.31 -15.50
C PRO A 525 35.64 -21.23 -15.45
N THR A 526 36.85 -20.67 -15.57
CA THR A 526 38.14 -21.40 -15.52
C THR A 526 38.69 -21.58 -14.11
N GLY A 527 37.94 -21.17 -13.09
CA GLY A 527 38.32 -21.23 -11.67
C GLY A 527 38.77 -19.90 -11.08
N ALA A 528 38.97 -19.87 -9.76
CA ALA A 528 39.41 -18.70 -8.99
C ALA A 528 40.63 -19.04 -8.11
N PRO A 529 41.38 -18.04 -7.61
CA PRO A 529 42.45 -18.27 -6.66
C PRO A 529 41.95 -18.99 -5.39
N ASN A 530 42.86 -19.71 -4.72
CA ASN A 530 42.55 -20.43 -3.50
C ASN A 530 42.25 -19.47 -2.33
N VAL A 531 41.27 -19.82 -1.51
CA VAL A 531 40.93 -19.13 -0.26
C VAL A 531 41.51 -19.91 0.91
N SER A 532 42.17 -19.22 1.83
CA SER A 532 42.59 -19.77 3.12
C SER A 532 41.74 -19.15 4.23
N ILE A 533 41.18 -20.01 5.08
CA ILE A 533 40.53 -19.61 6.33
C ILE A 533 41.39 -20.16 7.47
N LYS A 534 41.99 -19.27 8.26
CA LYS A 534 42.84 -19.64 9.39
C LYS A 534 42.17 -19.26 10.70
N TYR A 535 41.97 -20.24 11.56
CA TYR A 535 41.53 -20.01 12.93
C TYR A 535 42.72 -19.88 13.86
N THR A 536 42.85 -18.71 14.47
CA THR A 536 43.82 -18.43 15.54
C THR A 536 43.07 -18.14 16.82
N ASP A 537 43.66 -18.46 17.97
CA ASP A 537 43.06 -18.10 19.25
C ASP A 537 42.80 -16.59 19.29
N SER A 538 41.58 -16.21 19.68
CA SER A 538 41.25 -14.81 19.91
C SER A 538 42.18 -14.28 20.99
N ALA A 539 42.77 -13.10 20.81
CA ALA A 539 43.32 -12.38 21.95
C ALA A 539 42.25 -12.35 23.05
N PRO A 540 42.60 -12.56 24.34
CA PRO A 540 41.62 -12.52 25.41
C PRO A 540 40.90 -11.16 25.33
N GLY A 541 39.59 -11.22 25.09
CA GLY A 541 38.78 -10.00 25.02
C GLY A 541 38.83 -9.26 26.34
N HIS A 542 38.67 -7.95 26.30
CA HIS A 542 38.55 -7.15 27.50
C HIS A 542 37.32 -7.60 28.30
N PHE A 543 37.50 -7.72 29.60
CA PHE A 543 36.41 -7.81 30.56
C PHE A 543 36.53 -6.61 31.50
N VAL A 544 35.61 -5.66 31.33
CA VAL A 544 35.63 -4.35 32.01
C VAL A 544 34.48 -4.26 33.01
N VAL A 545 34.77 -3.75 34.20
CA VAL A 545 33.84 -3.71 35.33
C VAL A 545 33.67 -2.30 35.86
N TYR A 546 32.45 -1.77 35.93
CA TYR A 546 32.19 -0.50 36.61
C TYR A 546 31.99 -0.75 38.11
N PHE A 547 32.74 -0.05 38.95
CA PHE A 547 32.68 -0.13 40.40
C PHE A 547 32.18 1.19 41.00
N GLY A 548 31.01 1.14 41.64
CA GLY A 548 30.44 2.28 42.36
C GLY A 548 31.14 2.50 43.70
N GLY A 549 31.66 3.71 43.95
CA GLY A 549 32.40 3.99 45.19
C GLY A 549 31.53 4.33 46.42
N TRP A 550 30.21 4.47 46.26
CA TRP A 550 29.31 5.11 47.25
C TRP A 550 28.59 4.18 48.23
N GLN A 551 28.58 2.86 48.03
CA GLN A 551 27.76 1.93 48.81
C GLN A 551 28.42 1.31 50.07
N GLY A 552 29.51 1.90 50.59
CA GLY A 552 29.98 1.58 51.96
C GLY A 552 30.74 0.26 52.15
N GLY A 553 31.07 -0.48 51.08
CA GLY A 553 32.13 -1.50 51.09
C GLY A 553 31.70 -2.96 51.20
N LEU A 554 30.43 -3.31 50.93
CA LEU A 554 29.97 -4.70 50.93
C LEU A 554 30.56 -5.54 49.78
N PHE A 555 30.83 -4.93 48.62
CA PHE A 555 31.51 -5.59 47.51
C PHE A 555 33.02 -5.33 47.57
N ASN A 556 33.83 -6.38 47.72
CA ASN A 556 35.28 -6.28 47.80
C ASN A 556 35.93 -6.80 46.52
N LEU A 557 36.59 -5.90 45.77
CA LEU A 557 37.23 -6.21 44.50
C LEU A 557 38.26 -7.34 44.63
N ASN A 558 38.96 -7.44 45.77
CA ASN A 558 40.01 -8.43 46.01
C ASN A 558 39.47 -9.86 46.17
N THR A 559 38.22 -10.02 46.60
CA THR A 559 37.62 -11.34 46.86
C THR A 559 36.51 -11.69 45.89
N ASN A 560 35.88 -10.69 45.26
CA ASN A 560 34.69 -10.89 44.44
C ASN A 560 34.95 -10.79 42.93
N LEU A 561 36.06 -10.15 42.48
CA LEU A 561 36.36 -10.09 41.05
C LEU A 561 37.12 -11.33 40.55
N PRO A 562 36.69 -11.95 39.45
CA PRO A 562 37.44 -12.99 38.77
C PRO A 562 38.78 -12.48 38.23
N SER A 563 39.76 -13.39 38.15
CA SER A 563 41.12 -13.07 37.70
C SER A 563 41.24 -12.66 36.22
N ASN A 564 40.22 -12.91 35.39
CA ASN A 564 40.20 -12.50 33.99
C ASN A 564 39.61 -11.10 33.75
N VAL A 565 39.28 -10.35 34.81
CA VAL A 565 38.94 -8.93 34.69
C VAL A 565 40.16 -8.14 34.22
N THR A 566 40.03 -7.51 33.05
CA THR A 566 41.12 -6.77 32.42
C THR A 566 41.14 -5.29 32.81
N ALA A 567 39.99 -4.71 33.14
CA ALA A 567 39.91 -3.34 33.63
C ALA A 567 38.76 -3.11 34.62
N VAL A 568 38.93 -2.13 35.50
CA VAL A 568 37.93 -1.64 36.45
C VAL A 568 37.77 -0.13 36.26
N ASN A 569 36.54 0.32 35.99
CA ASN A 569 36.15 1.72 35.88
C ASN A 569 35.62 2.19 37.24
N LEU A 570 36.37 3.09 37.89
CA LEU A 570 36.00 3.71 39.15
C LEU A 570 34.93 4.75 38.89
N SER A 571 33.70 4.42 39.28
CA SER A 571 32.50 5.20 38.98
C SER A 571 32.10 5.98 40.23
N PHE A 572 31.84 7.29 40.16
CA PHE A 572 32.12 8.25 39.08
C PHE A 572 32.82 9.48 39.62
N ALA A 573 33.56 10.18 38.77
CA ALA A 573 34.08 11.51 39.05
C ALA A 573 33.20 12.58 38.39
N ASN A 574 32.93 13.65 39.14
CA ASN A 574 32.33 14.87 38.64
C ASN A 574 33.43 15.89 38.25
N ILE A 575 33.05 16.89 37.44
CA ILE A 575 33.84 18.10 37.23
C ILE A 575 33.04 19.28 37.75
N THR A 576 33.53 19.90 38.80
CA THR A 576 32.85 21.01 39.46
C THR A 576 33.01 22.32 38.66
N SER A 577 32.27 23.37 39.02
CA SER A 577 32.27 24.65 38.32
C SER A 577 33.64 25.37 38.34
N ASN A 578 34.53 25.02 39.26
CA ASN A 578 35.92 25.51 39.30
C ASN A 578 36.90 24.64 38.47
N LEU A 579 36.34 23.75 37.64
CA LEU A 579 37.05 22.82 36.75
C LEU A 579 37.88 21.75 37.46
N GLN A 580 37.67 21.53 38.76
CA GLN A 580 38.35 20.47 39.53
C GLN A 580 37.58 19.15 39.49
N ILE A 581 38.35 18.06 39.54
CA ILE A 581 37.83 16.69 39.64
C ILE A 581 37.34 16.44 41.06
N ASP A 582 36.10 15.99 41.19
CA ASP A 582 35.47 15.67 42.46
C ASP A 582 35.00 14.21 42.48
N THR A 583 35.51 13.45 43.44
CA THR A 583 35.10 12.06 43.68
C THR A 583 34.37 11.87 45.00
N ALA A 584 34.02 12.95 45.71
CA ALA A 584 33.28 12.90 46.97
C ALA A 584 31.98 12.09 46.89
N PRO A 585 31.13 12.27 45.86
CA PRO A 585 29.89 11.51 45.76
C PRO A 585 30.12 10.01 45.59
N SER A 586 31.31 9.64 45.13
CA SER A 586 31.73 8.25 44.92
C SER A 586 32.63 7.76 46.04
N GLY A 587 32.43 8.28 47.25
CA GLY A 587 33.19 7.86 48.43
C GLY A 587 34.65 8.29 48.40
N TRP A 588 35.00 9.40 47.75
CA TRP A 588 36.35 9.98 47.76
C TRP A 588 37.44 9.05 47.22
N LEU A 589 37.16 8.36 46.10
CA LEU A 589 38.05 7.37 45.46
C LEU A 589 39.51 7.84 45.30
N THR A 590 39.72 9.13 45.05
CA THR A 590 41.03 9.72 44.71
C THR A 590 41.65 10.55 45.84
N ASN A 591 41.05 10.56 47.03
CA ASN A 591 41.59 11.33 48.15
C ASN A 591 42.68 10.52 48.87
N ILE A 592 43.93 10.94 48.71
CA ILE A 592 45.05 10.36 49.47
C ILE A 592 44.81 10.63 50.96
N PRO A 593 44.78 9.59 51.82
CA PRO A 593 44.53 9.76 53.24
C PRO A 593 45.70 10.50 53.91
N ALA A 594 45.39 11.38 54.85
CA ALA A 594 46.39 11.93 55.76
C ALA A 594 47.02 10.81 56.61
N PRO A 595 48.24 10.96 57.15
CA PRO A 595 48.83 9.94 58.01
C PRO A 595 48.00 9.66 59.27
N ASN A 596 47.93 8.40 59.69
CA ASN A 596 47.25 7.94 60.91
C ASN A 596 45.73 8.22 60.96
N VAL A 597 45.04 8.19 59.82
CA VAL A 597 43.57 8.35 59.77
C VAL A 597 42.91 7.10 59.21
N THR A 598 41.65 6.87 59.60
CA THR A 598 40.81 5.85 58.95
C THR A 598 40.63 6.22 57.48
N MET A 599 41.01 5.32 56.60
CA MET A 599 40.89 5.50 55.16
C MET A 599 39.45 5.23 54.70
N GLN A 600 39.08 5.84 53.58
CA GLN A 600 37.80 5.58 52.94
C GLN A 600 37.77 4.13 52.40
N PRO A 601 36.70 3.35 52.62
CA PRO A 601 36.63 1.96 52.17
C PRO A 601 36.84 1.79 50.67
N SER A 602 36.29 2.71 49.86
CA SER A 602 36.45 2.77 48.41
C SER A 602 37.93 2.90 48.01
N TYR A 603 38.69 3.81 48.65
CA TYR A 603 40.11 4.02 48.43
C TYR A 603 40.90 2.75 48.70
N VAL A 604 40.68 2.11 49.86
CA VAL A 604 41.36 0.86 50.23
C VAL A 604 41.07 -0.24 49.21
N ASN A 605 39.80 -0.38 48.81
CA ASN A 605 39.36 -1.46 47.94
C ASN A 605 40.09 -1.45 46.59
N TRP A 606 40.09 -0.32 45.87
CA TRP A 606 40.72 -0.25 44.55
C TRP A 606 42.25 -0.19 44.62
N THR A 607 42.84 0.50 45.60
CA THR A 607 44.31 0.61 45.70
C THR A 607 44.96 -0.73 46.03
N VAL A 608 44.39 -1.48 46.99
CA VAL A 608 44.86 -2.83 47.33
C VAL A 608 44.61 -3.80 46.19
N TYR A 609 43.45 -3.70 45.51
CA TYR A 609 43.16 -4.53 44.34
C TYR A 609 44.18 -4.32 43.22
N LYS A 610 44.46 -3.06 42.86
CA LYS A 610 45.44 -2.72 41.83
C LYS A 610 46.85 -3.17 42.19
N TYR A 611 47.22 -3.06 43.46
CA TYR A 611 48.52 -3.52 43.95
C TYR A 611 48.67 -5.05 43.80
N ASN A 612 47.62 -5.80 44.15
CA ASN A 612 47.61 -7.26 44.03
C ASN A 612 47.44 -7.77 42.59
N HIS A 613 46.85 -6.95 41.70
CA HIS A 613 46.55 -7.29 40.30
C HIS A 613 47.17 -6.26 39.34
N PRO A 614 48.51 -6.19 39.23
CA PRO A 614 49.18 -5.14 38.45
C PRO A 614 48.83 -5.16 36.95
N SER A 615 48.41 -6.31 36.42
CA SER A 615 47.95 -6.48 35.03
C SER A 615 46.57 -5.87 34.77
N THR A 616 45.69 -5.81 35.76
CA THR A 616 44.34 -5.24 35.61
C THR A 616 44.43 -3.73 35.58
N LYS A 617 43.81 -3.10 34.60
CA LYS A 617 43.78 -1.64 34.45
C LYS A 617 42.74 -1.03 35.37
N VAL A 618 43.06 0.11 35.99
CA VAL A 618 42.08 0.88 36.77
C VAL A 618 41.90 2.23 36.09
N LEU A 619 40.68 2.53 35.64
CA LEU A 619 40.34 3.78 34.97
C LEU A 619 39.45 4.62 35.88
N LEU A 620 39.55 5.95 35.80
CA LEU A 620 38.57 6.84 36.43
C LEU A 620 37.47 7.16 35.41
N ALA A 621 36.23 6.80 35.71
CA ALA A 621 35.08 7.15 34.87
C ALA A 621 34.56 8.54 35.26
N ILE A 622 34.54 9.45 34.29
CA ILE A 622 34.06 10.83 34.46
C ILE A 622 32.72 10.96 33.78
N GLY A 623 31.71 11.45 34.49
CA GLY A 623 30.37 11.63 33.93
C GLY A 623 29.36 10.59 34.43
N GLY A 624 28.69 9.93 33.49
CA GLY A 624 27.50 9.12 33.74
C GLY A 624 26.24 9.98 33.90
N ALA A 625 25.07 9.34 33.90
CA ALA A 625 23.75 9.98 33.90
C ALA A 625 23.59 11.11 34.95
N THR A 626 24.19 10.94 36.13
CA THR A 626 24.09 11.90 37.25
C THR A 626 24.87 13.20 36.99
N TYR A 627 25.96 13.15 36.24
CA TYR A 627 26.85 14.31 36.01
C TYR A 627 26.76 14.85 34.59
N SER A 628 25.59 14.74 33.96
CA SER A 628 25.31 15.27 32.63
C SER A 628 25.62 16.77 32.45
N ALA A 629 25.54 17.54 33.55
CA ALA A 629 25.89 18.95 33.57
C ALA A 629 27.35 19.24 33.19
N ILE A 630 28.27 18.28 33.35
CA ILE A 630 29.65 18.40 32.88
C ILE A 630 29.65 18.73 31.40
N TRP A 631 28.93 17.93 30.62
CA TRP A 631 28.93 18.00 29.15
C TRP A 631 28.14 19.19 28.64
N ASN A 632 27.04 19.54 29.31
CA ASN A 632 26.14 20.59 28.89
C ASN A 632 26.63 22.00 29.27
N ASN A 633 27.21 22.16 30.47
CA ASN A 633 27.40 23.47 31.09
C ASN A 633 28.85 23.76 31.48
N VAL A 634 29.62 22.73 31.84
CA VAL A 634 30.99 22.90 32.34
C VAL A 634 32.01 22.83 31.21
N LEU A 635 31.95 21.81 30.36
CA LEU A 635 32.90 21.60 29.28
C LEU A 635 32.62 22.53 28.09
N THR A 636 33.53 23.44 27.82
CA THR A 636 33.52 24.36 26.69
C THR A 636 34.85 24.30 25.94
N ALA A 637 34.88 24.76 24.68
CA ALA A 637 36.12 24.88 23.93
C ALA A 637 37.19 25.70 24.69
N ALA A 638 36.79 26.73 25.43
CA ALA A 638 37.69 27.62 26.15
C ALA A 638 38.35 26.97 27.38
N ASN A 639 37.72 25.96 28.00
CA ASN A 639 38.22 25.34 29.22
C ASN A 639 38.59 23.85 29.07
N ALA A 640 38.41 23.26 27.89
CA ALA A 640 38.76 21.87 27.60
C ALA A 640 40.22 21.53 27.95
N GLU A 641 41.17 22.44 27.67
CA GLU A 641 42.58 22.22 28.01
C GLU A 641 42.82 22.20 29.53
N THR A 642 42.25 23.15 30.26
CA THR A 642 42.36 23.21 31.74
C THR A 642 41.73 21.98 32.39
N ILE A 643 40.56 21.56 31.90
CA ILE A 643 39.93 20.32 32.36
C ILE A 643 40.84 19.12 32.11
N ALA A 644 41.42 18.99 30.90
CA ALA A 644 42.34 17.91 30.57
C ALA A 644 43.57 17.87 31.51
N GLN A 645 44.15 19.03 31.84
CA GLN A 645 45.26 19.13 32.79
C GLN A 645 44.86 18.66 34.19
N ASN A 646 43.66 19.03 34.66
CA ASN A 646 43.17 18.63 35.97
C ASN A 646 42.85 17.14 36.04
N ILE A 647 42.28 16.56 34.98
CA ILE A 647 42.13 15.10 34.84
C ILE A 647 43.51 14.45 34.89
N ALA A 648 44.43 14.88 34.04
CA ALA A 648 45.76 14.30 33.95
C ALA A 648 46.53 14.36 35.28
N LYS A 649 46.37 15.44 36.06
CA LYS A 649 46.92 15.54 37.42
C LYS A 649 46.44 14.40 38.32
N VAL A 650 45.14 14.11 38.33
CA VAL A 650 44.56 13.02 39.13
C VAL A 650 45.03 11.64 38.63
N ILE A 651 45.03 11.43 37.31
CA ILE A 651 45.42 10.14 36.70
C ILE A 651 46.92 9.85 36.87
N ASN A 652 47.78 10.86 36.74
CA ASN A 652 49.23 10.73 36.88
C ASN A 652 49.69 10.72 38.35
N THR A 653 48.79 10.94 39.31
CA THR A 653 49.11 10.89 40.75
C THR A 653 49.45 9.47 41.19
N THR A 654 50.45 9.35 42.06
CA THR A 654 50.81 8.11 42.75
C THR A 654 50.06 8.01 44.06
N TYR A 655 49.38 6.89 44.27
CA TYR A 655 48.52 6.61 45.41
C TYR A 655 49.19 5.60 46.35
N PRO A 656 49.43 5.94 47.63
CA PRO A 656 49.98 5.00 48.60
C PRO A 656 48.97 3.91 48.94
N VAL A 657 49.47 2.68 49.05
CA VAL A 657 48.69 1.49 49.40
C VAL A 657 49.09 1.05 50.80
N TYR A 658 48.12 0.88 51.68
CA TYR A 658 48.35 0.49 53.07
C TYR A 658 47.75 -0.89 53.36
N LYS A 659 48.35 -1.59 54.32
CA LYS A 659 47.84 -2.82 54.91
C LYS A 659 46.76 -2.47 55.96
N GLY A 660 45.51 -2.82 55.70
CA GLY A 660 44.39 -2.55 56.60
C GLY A 660 43.68 -1.23 56.29
N ASN A 661 42.94 -0.68 57.26
CA ASN A 661 42.00 0.43 57.04
C ASN A 661 42.48 1.77 57.65
N ILE A 662 43.66 1.82 58.25
CA ILE A 662 44.25 3.04 58.82
C ILE A 662 45.57 3.31 58.09
N SER A 663 45.83 4.56 57.72
CA SER A 663 47.03 4.99 56.99
C SER A 663 48.27 5.13 57.90
N TYR A 664 48.58 4.08 58.67
CA TYR A 664 49.81 4.06 59.47
C TYR A 664 51.03 4.04 58.55
N PRO A 665 52.06 4.86 58.79
CA PRO A 665 53.29 4.85 58.00
C PRO A 665 53.94 3.45 57.90
N ASN A 666 53.88 2.67 58.98
CA ASN A 666 54.44 1.31 59.02
C ASN A 666 53.62 0.27 58.24
N ASP A 667 52.38 0.60 57.87
CA ASP A 667 51.50 -0.27 57.08
C ASP A 667 51.56 0.06 55.58
N LEU A 668 52.37 1.02 55.14
CA LEU A 668 52.57 1.31 53.71
C LEU A 668 53.22 0.10 53.01
N ILE A 669 52.48 -0.56 52.11
CA ILE A 669 52.93 -1.75 51.37
C ILE A 669 53.34 -1.46 49.94
N GLY A 670 53.01 -0.30 49.39
CA GLY A 670 53.38 0.04 48.03
C GLY A 670 52.67 1.28 47.51
N GLN A 671 52.73 1.44 46.20
CA GLN A 671 52.16 2.57 45.48
C GLN A 671 51.57 2.11 44.16
N VAL A 672 50.48 2.74 43.74
CA VAL A 672 49.80 2.48 42.45
C VAL A 672 49.46 3.79 41.75
N THR A 673 49.12 3.72 40.47
CA THR A 673 48.57 4.86 39.71
C THR A 673 47.29 4.42 39.00
N ILE A 674 46.43 5.38 38.64
CA ILE A 674 45.27 5.12 37.80
C ILE A 674 45.76 4.99 36.36
N ASP A 675 45.38 3.94 35.63
CA ASP A 675 45.88 3.60 34.31
C ASP A 675 45.26 4.42 33.17
N GLY A 676 44.23 5.23 33.42
CA GLY A 676 43.60 6.04 32.39
C GLY A 676 42.27 6.64 32.81
N VAL A 677 41.57 7.19 31.84
CA VAL A 677 40.28 7.86 32.01
C VAL A 677 39.24 7.27 31.07
N ASP A 678 38.03 7.13 31.57
CA ASP A 678 36.85 6.77 30.79
C ASP A 678 35.91 7.98 30.74
N LEU A 679 35.55 8.41 29.53
CA LEU A 679 34.65 9.53 29.30
C LEU A 679 33.24 8.98 29.10
N ASP A 680 32.42 9.08 30.15
CA ASP A 680 31.06 8.57 30.17
C ASP A 680 30.08 9.71 29.85
N VAL A 681 29.91 9.95 28.54
CA VAL A 681 29.27 11.16 28.01
C VAL A 681 27.76 10.97 27.91
N GLU A 682 27.08 11.15 29.03
CA GLU A 682 25.63 11.14 29.09
C GLU A 682 25.07 12.56 29.29
N THR A 683 24.56 13.21 28.23
CA THR A 683 24.06 14.59 28.35
C THR A 683 22.63 14.69 28.90
N GLY A 684 21.93 13.57 29.05
CA GLY A 684 20.48 13.52 29.34
C GLY A 684 19.59 13.97 28.18
N GLY A 685 20.17 14.55 27.13
CA GLY A 685 19.55 14.84 25.84
C GLY A 685 20.40 14.31 24.69
N ARG A 686 20.12 14.77 23.47
CA ARG A 686 20.94 14.42 22.30
C ARG A 686 22.28 15.16 22.32
N LEU A 687 23.38 14.45 22.08
CA LEU A 687 24.71 15.06 21.92
C LEU A 687 24.72 16.01 20.71
N SER A 688 24.89 17.31 20.96
CA SER A 688 25.00 18.29 19.88
C SER A 688 26.41 18.28 19.26
N SER A 689 26.55 18.76 18.03
CA SER A 689 27.85 18.90 17.37
C SER A 689 28.82 19.79 18.16
N ALA A 690 28.33 20.80 18.87
CA ALA A 690 29.16 21.67 19.71
C ALA A 690 29.74 20.90 20.91
N ILE A 691 28.92 20.10 21.59
CA ILE A 691 29.38 19.27 22.72
C ILE A 691 30.36 18.20 22.20
N SER A 692 30.04 17.55 21.08
CA SER A 692 30.93 16.58 20.42
C SER A 692 32.32 17.20 20.10
N ASN A 693 32.35 18.42 19.55
CA ASN A 693 33.61 19.14 19.29
C ASN A 693 34.37 19.46 20.59
N ASN A 694 33.69 19.83 21.68
CA ASN A 694 34.36 20.10 22.95
C ASN A 694 34.95 18.82 23.56
N ILE A 695 34.28 17.67 23.44
CA ILE A 695 34.80 16.37 23.87
C ILE A 695 36.00 15.96 23.00
N ALA A 696 35.95 16.26 21.70
CA ALA A 696 37.06 16.00 20.80
C ALA A 696 38.31 16.81 21.19
N LEU A 697 38.12 18.10 21.54
CA LEU A 697 39.18 18.95 22.09
C LEU A 697 39.71 18.41 23.41
N LEU A 698 38.83 18.06 24.35
CA LEU A 698 39.21 17.45 25.62
C LEU A 698 40.07 16.20 25.42
N THR A 699 39.64 15.28 24.54
CA THR A 699 40.34 14.03 24.23
C THR A 699 41.73 14.29 23.65
N THR A 700 41.83 15.28 22.76
CA THR A 700 43.11 15.71 22.16
C THR A 700 44.05 16.27 23.23
N HIS A 701 43.55 17.12 24.13
CA HIS A 701 44.35 17.64 25.24
C HIS A 701 44.73 16.55 26.25
N LEU A 702 43.86 15.58 26.52
CA LEU A 702 44.19 14.45 27.40
C LEU A 702 45.39 13.66 26.88
N LYS A 703 45.48 13.38 25.57
CA LYS A 703 46.67 12.73 24.97
C LYS A 703 47.96 13.54 25.14
N LYS A 704 47.87 14.87 25.28
CA LYS A 704 49.02 15.76 25.53
C LYS A 704 49.51 15.71 26.98
N TYR A 705 48.61 15.59 27.96
CA TYR A 705 48.95 15.74 29.38
C TYR A 705 49.01 14.42 30.17
N LEU A 706 48.38 13.36 29.70
CA LEU A 706 48.51 12.04 30.30
C LEU A 706 49.90 11.47 30.08
N ASN A 707 50.44 10.78 31.08
CA ASN A 707 51.72 10.08 30.93
C ASN A 707 51.62 8.99 29.82
N PRO A 708 52.73 8.64 29.16
CA PRO A 708 52.74 7.58 28.15
C PRO A 708 52.16 6.26 28.68
N GLY A 709 51.34 5.60 27.85
CA GLY A 709 50.70 4.33 28.19
C GLY A 709 49.41 4.44 29.01
N LYS A 710 48.96 5.66 29.34
CA LYS A 710 47.63 5.87 29.93
C LYS A 710 46.53 5.74 28.87
N LEU A 711 45.43 5.12 29.28
CA LEU A 711 44.29 4.81 28.41
C LEU A 711 43.28 5.96 28.39
N ILE A 712 42.63 6.15 27.24
CA ILE A 712 41.43 7.00 27.10
C ILE A 712 40.34 6.15 26.48
N THR A 713 39.24 5.99 27.20
CA THR A 713 38.08 5.21 26.75
C THR A 713 36.84 6.08 26.74
N PHE A 714 35.80 5.62 26.05
CA PHE A 714 34.55 6.34 25.86
C PHE A 714 33.38 5.40 26.08
N ALA A 715 32.35 5.84 26.79
CA ALA A 715 31.06 5.15 26.85
C ALA A 715 30.04 5.90 25.98
N GLY A 716 29.43 5.17 25.05
CA GLY A 716 28.47 5.72 24.09
C GLY A 716 27.14 4.98 24.13
N PHE A 717 26.07 5.66 23.70
CA PHE A 717 24.72 5.12 23.77
C PHE A 717 24.52 3.94 22.82
N SER A 718 23.59 3.04 23.19
CA SER A 718 23.14 1.89 22.40
C SER A 718 22.86 2.24 20.94
N VAL A 719 22.09 3.30 20.69
CA VAL A 719 21.73 3.77 19.34
C VAL A 719 22.62 4.90 18.83
N GLY A 720 23.69 5.24 19.55
CA GLY A 720 24.55 6.39 19.25
C GLY A 720 25.26 6.30 17.90
N ALA A 721 25.42 5.11 17.34
CA ALA A 721 25.99 4.91 16.00
C ALA A 721 24.95 4.59 14.91
N ASP A 722 23.65 4.63 15.23
CA ASP A 722 22.59 4.38 14.25
C ASP A 722 22.56 5.46 13.17
N PRO A 723 22.28 5.11 11.91
CA PRO A 723 22.60 5.99 10.77
C PRO A 723 21.78 7.29 10.70
N ASN A 724 20.54 7.28 11.20
CA ASN A 724 19.69 8.47 11.34
C ASN A 724 18.39 8.11 12.10
N ASP A 725 17.63 9.13 12.46
CA ASP A 725 16.40 9.03 13.25
C ASP A 725 15.33 8.12 12.61
N SER A 726 15.25 8.04 11.27
CA SER A 726 14.29 7.16 10.57
C SER A 726 14.72 5.70 10.51
N GLN A 727 15.99 5.44 10.81
CA GLN A 727 16.60 4.10 10.83
C GLN A 727 17.09 3.74 12.24
N CYS A 728 16.50 4.36 13.26
CA CYS A 728 16.86 4.09 14.63
C CYS A 728 16.39 2.70 15.06
N THR A 729 17.31 1.93 15.65
CA THR A 729 17.05 0.59 16.18
C THR A 729 16.04 0.63 17.33
N VAL A 730 16.06 1.71 18.11
CA VAL A 730 15.06 2.05 19.12
C VAL A 730 14.24 3.22 18.58
N PRO A 731 12.98 2.98 18.13
CA PRO A 731 12.12 4.04 17.64
C PRO A 731 11.99 5.17 18.67
N GLU A 732 11.98 6.41 18.17
CA GLU A 732 11.80 7.64 18.98
C GLU A 732 12.93 7.95 19.97
N SER A 733 14.02 7.16 19.98
CA SER A 733 15.19 7.49 20.80
C SER A 733 15.82 8.81 20.37
N ILE A 734 16.02 9.71 21.33
CA ILE A 734 16.69 11.00 21.12
C ILE A 734 18.20 10.84 20.89
N HIS A 735 18.77 9.68 21.21
CA HIS A 735 20.20 9.39 21.14
C HIS A 735 20.64 8.86 19.77
N CYS A 736 19.74 8.82 18.77
CA CYS A 736 20.03 8.19 17.49
C CYS A 736 21.20 8.85 16.76
N GLY A 737 22.24 8.09 16.45
CA GLY A 737 23.37 8.57 15.65
C GLY A 737 24.22 9.69 16.29
N GLU A 738 24.04 9.94 17.58
CA GLU A 738 24.66 11.08 18.26
C GLU A 738 26.18 10.94 18.45
N ASP A 739 26.68 9.71 18.49
CA ASP A 739 28.10 9.42 18.67
C ASP A 739 28.88 9.45 17.35
N ILE A 740 28.20 9.39 16.20
CA ILE A 740 28.83 9.36 14.86
C ILE A 740 29.86 10.49 14.68
N PRO A 741 29.54 11.78 14.96
CA PRO A 741 30.50 12.86 14.77
C PRO A 741 31.74 12.72 15.66
N LEU A 742 31.55 12.23 16.90
CA LEU A 742 32.66 12.03 17.84
C LEU A 742 33.55 10.86 17.40
N LEU A 743 32.94 9.73 17.02
CA LEU A 743 33.66 8.54 16.52
C LEU A 743 34.47 8.85 15.27
N GLN A 744 33.91 9.63 14.34
CA GLN A 744 34.62 10.03 13.11
C GLN A 744 35.81 10.95 13.39
N SER A 745 35.65 11.92 14.30
CA SER A 745 36.69 12.91 14.59
C SER A 745 37.78 12.39 15.53
N THR A 746 37.41 11.60 16.54
CA THR A 746 38.32 11.23 17.66
C THR A 746 38.33 9.76 18.03
N GLY A 747 37.53 8.92 17.38
CA GLY A 747 37.49 7.48 17.67
C GLY A 747 38.85 6.78 17.56
N HIS A 748 39.75 7.30 16.74
CA HIS A 748 41.12 6.78 16.63
C HIS A 748 41.98 7.01 17.88
N LEU A 749 41.66 8.02 18.70
CA LEU A 749 42.35 8.34 19.96
C LEU A 749 41.87 7.48 21.13
N PHE A 750 40.66 6.92 21.05
CA PHE A 750 40.15 6.00 22.07
C PHE A 750 40.83 4.65 21.96
N ASP A 751 41.22 4.11 23.11
CA ASP A 751 41.78 2.76 23.23
C ASP A 751 40.67 1.72 22.99
N TRP A 752 39.48 1.96 23.55
CA TRP A 752 38.24 1.26 23.20
C TRP A 752 37.00 2.11 23.50
N VAL A 753 35.85 1.66 23.00
CA VAL A 753 34.52 2.21 23.28
C VAL A 753 33.68 1.16 24.00
N ASN A 754 33.15 1.56 25.15
CA ASN A 754 32.14 0.87 25.93
C ASN A 754 30.77 1.18 25.34
N VAL A 755 30.20 0.29 24.52
CA VAL A 755 28.88 0.50 23.91
C VAL A 755 27.81 0.13 24.93
N MET A 756 27.07 1.11 25.45
CA MET A 756 26.01 0.92 26.46
C MET A 756 24.77 0.27 25.85
N ALA A 757 24.90 -1.01 25.49
CA ALA A 757 23.90 -1.79 24.78
C ALA A 757 22.80 -2.36 25.70
N TYR A 758 22.27 -1.49 26.56
CA TYR A 758 21.20 -1.72 27.52
C TYR A 758 20.28 -0.48 27.58
N ASP A 759 19.30 -0.44 28.50
CA ASP A 759 18.35 0.67 28.69
C ASP A 759 17.53 1.08 27.46
N ALA A 760 17.14 0.06 26.67
CA ALA A 760 16.37 0.23 25.44
C ALA A 760 15.22 -0.79 25.30
N GLY A 761 14.82 -1.39 26.43
CA GLY A 761 13.74 -2.37 26.55
C GLY A 761 14.10 -3.79 26.11
N GLN A 762 13.21 -4.72 26.46
CA GLN A 762 13.47 -6.16 26.33
C GLN A 762 13.78 -6.61 24.90
N LYS A 763 13.06 -6.09 23.89
CA LYS A 763 13.30 -6.44 22.48
C LYS A 763 14.72 -6.06 22.07
N TYR A 764 15.17 -4.87 22.47
CA TYR A 764 16.52 -4.42 22.19
C TYR A 764 17.55 -5.31 22.88
N ALA A 765 17.40 -5.49 24.20
CA ALA A 765 18.30 -6.28 25.01
C ALA A 765 18.44 -7.71 24.48
N THR A 766 17.37 -8.34 24.02
CA THR A 766 17.42 -9.75 23.57
C THR A 766 17.92 -9.94 22.14
N SER A 767 17.71 -8.98 21.23
CA SER A 767 17.93 -9.22 19.79
C SER A 767 18.54 -8.07 19.00
N LEU A 768 18.43 -6.82 19.45
CA LEU A 768 18.83 -5.66 18.63
C LEU A 768 20.18 -5.04 19.04
N TYR A 769 20.73 -5.38 20.21
CA TYR A 769 22.09 -4.95 20.59
C TYR A 769 23.17 -5.30 19.55
N GLN A 770 22.93 -6.34 18.74
CA GLN A 770 23.82 -6.76 17.66
C GLN A 770 23.90 -5.70 16.55
N ILE A 771 22.81 -4.97 16.31
CA ILE A 771 22.72 -3.89 15.33
C ILE A 771 23.58 -2.71 15.80
N ALA A 772 23.48 -2.34 17.08
CA ALA A 772 24.34 -1.31 17.67
C ALA A 772 25.82 -1.64 17.47
N MET A 773 26.24 -2.85 17.86
CA MET A 773 27.64 -3.28 17.70
C MET A 773 28.08 -3.23 16.23
N ALA A 774 27.22 -3.63 15.28
CA ALA A 774 27.50 -3.56 13.85
C ALA A 774 27.59 -2.11 13.34
N ASN A 775 26.77 -1.21 13.88
CA ASN A 775 26.77 0.22 13.53
C ASN A 775 28.04 0.92 14.03
N TYR A 776 28.45 0.68 15.27
CA TYR A 776 29.75 1.15 15.77
C TYR A 776 30.93 0.60 14.96
N ALA A 777 30.86 -0.66 14.52
CA ALA A 777 31.90 -1.31 13.72
C ALA A 777 32.10 -0.70 12.32
N LYS A 778 31.22 0.20 11.88
CA LYS A 778 31.43 1.01 10.66
C LYS A 778 32.47 2.10 10.84
N TYR A 779 32.67 2.56 12.08
CA TYR A 779 33.55 3.69 12.42
C TYR A 779 34.83 3.24 13.11
N LEU A 780 34.79 2.11 13.83
CA LEU A 780 35.93 1.59 14.57
C LEU A 780 36.16 0.09 14.31
N PRO A 781 37.40 -0.40 14.41
CA PRO A 781 37.66 -1.83 14.40
C PRO A 781 36.87 -2.54 15.50
N LYS A 782 36.28 -3.70 15.18
CA LYS A 782 35.53 -4.51 16.17
C LYS A 782 36.33 -4.77 17.45
N SER A 783 37.65 -4.93 17.35
CA SER A 783 38.55 -5.13 18.48
C SER A 783 38.60 -3.96 19.47
N LYS A 784 38.11 -2.77 19.10
CA LYS A 784 37.98 -1.60 19.99
C LYS A 784 36.58 -1.44 20.57
N LEU A 785 35.62 -2.32 20.27
CA LEU A 785 34.24 -2.17 20.70
C LEU A 785 33.92 -3.21 21.76
N LEU A 786 33.52 -2.75 22.94
CA LEU A 786 33.12 -3.60 24.06
C LEU A 786 31.60 -3.59 24.18
N LEU A 787 30.99 -4.77 24.18
CA LEU A 787 29.56 -4.91 24.38
C LEU A 787 29.21 -4.61 25.84
N GLY A 788 28.35 -3.62 26.07
CA GLY A 788 27.82 -3.30 27.39
C GLY A 788 26.75 -4.29 27.84
N LEU A 789 26.87 -4.69 29.11
CA LEU A 789 25.96 -5.58 29.81
C LEU A 789 25.47 -4.86 31.07
N ASP A 790 24.18 -4.90 31.35
CA ASP A 790 23.63 -4.31 32.56
C ASP A 790 22.98 -5.39 33.43
N ILE A 791 23.49 -5.53 34.65
CA ILE A 791 23.01 -6.48 35.66
C ILE A 791 21.87 -5.89 36.51
N GLN A 792 21.60 -4.60 36.34
CA GLN A 792 20.58 -3.87 37.07
C GLN A 792 19.22 -3.95 36.35
N LEU A 793 18.22 -3.27 36.92
CA LEU A 793 16.92 -3.10 36.26
C LEU A 793 17.07 -2.07 35.14
N GLN A 794 16.91 -2.53 33.90
CA GLN A 794 16.99 -1.71 32.70
C GLN A 794 15.67 -0.98 32.41
N TRP A 795 15.75 0.10 31.65
CA TRP A 795 14.59 0.84 31.17
C TRP A 795 13.98 0.25 29.87
N PRO A 796 12.64 0.18 29.70
CA PRO A 796 11.61 0.41 30.71
C PRO A 796 11.22 -0.90 31.44
N GLY A 797 11.82 -1.16 32.60
CA GLY A 797 11.36 -2.15 33.58
C GLY A 797 11.65 -3.61 33.22
N PHE A 798 12.89 -3.95 32.84
CA PHE A 798 13.29 -5.30 32.49
C PHE A 798 14.68 -5.63 33.05
N SER A 799 14.92 -6.88 33.49
CA SER A 799 16.24 -7.35 33.89
C SER A 799 16.61 -8.61 33.12
N GLU A 800 17.86 -8.69 32.72
CA GLU A 800 18.44 -9.89 32.11
C GLU A 800 18.95 -10.86 33.19
N THR A 801 18.89 -12.16 32.93
CA THR A 801 19.48 -13.17 33.83
C THR A 801 20.99 -13.29 33.62
N ALA A 802 21.69 -13.93 34.56
CA ALA A 802 23.13 -14.19 34.44
C ALA A 802 23.46 -15.00 33.19
N GLU A 803 22.62 -15.97 32.82
CA GLU A 803 22.77 -16.76 31.60
C GLU A 803 22.59 -15.93 30.33
N GLN A 804 21.63 -14.99 30.33
CA GLN A 804 21.40 -14.11 29.18
C GLN A 804 22.59 -13.18 28.93
N LEU A 805 23.14 -12.58 29.99
CA LEU A 805 24.32 -11.74 29.89
C LEU A 805 25.58 -12.55 29.54
N ALA A 806 25.73 -13.76 30.05
CA ALA A 806 26.80 -14.68 29.65
C ALA A 806 26.68 -15.07 28.16
N ALA A 807 25.47 -15.30 27.66
CA ALA A 807 25.24 -15.58 26.23
C ALA A 807 25.61 -14.39 25.34
N LYS A 808 25.32 -13.15 25.76
CA LYS A 808 25.78 -11.92 25.09
C LYS A 808 27.31 -11.80 25.09
N ALA A 809 27.93 -12.04 26.23
CA ALA A 809 29.39 -12.02 26.37
C ALA A 809 30.07 -13.06 25.47
N LEU A 810 29.47 -14.25 25.33
CA LEU A 810 29.93 -15.26 24.39
C LEU A 810 29.70 -14.84 22.94
N TRP A 811 28.53 -14.27 22.62
CA TRP A 811 28.20 -13.79 21.29
C TRP A 811 29.21 -12.76 20.80
N GLN A 812 29.57 -11.77 21.61
CA GLN A 812 30.51 -10.73 21.16
C GLN A 812 31.89 -11.34 20.83
N LYS A 813 32.34 -12.31 21.65
CA LYS A 813 33.60 -13.05 21.44
C LYS A 813 33.54 -13.84 20.14
N GLN A 814 32.44 -14.53 19.88
CA GLN A 814 32.18 -15.26 18.63
C GLN A 814 32.01 -14.33 17.41
N ASN A 815 31.82 -13.02 17.60
CA ASN A 815 31.67 -12.06 16.50
C ASN A 815 32.89 -11.14 16.32
N GLY A 816 33.97 -11.42 17.07
CA GLY A 816 35.28 -10.76 16.93
C GLY A 816 35.32 -9.35 17.52
N TYR A 817 34.42 -9.04 18.46
CA TYR A 817 34.44 -7.78 19.20
C TYR A 817 35.52 -7.79 20.29
N GLY A 818 35.88 -6.60 20.76
CA GLY A 818 37.01 -6.38 21.66
C GLY A 818 36.82 -6.96 23.06
N GLY A 819 35.60 -7.33 23.43
CA GLY A 819 35.27 -7.80 24.77
C GLY A 819 33.88 -7.34 25.23
N ALA A 820 33.68 -7.38 26.54
CA ALA A 820 32.47 -6.89 27.18
C ALA A 820 32.82 -5.94 28.34
N MET A 821 31.97 -4.95 28.52
CA MET A 821 31.93 -4.14 29.73
C MET A 821 30.62 -4.45 30.47
N PHE A 822 30.61 -4.30 31.79
CA PHE A 822 29.36 -4.38 32.53
C PHE A 822 29.17 -3.25 33.54
N TRP A 823 27.93 -2.78 33.62
CA TRP A 823 27.42 -1.84 34.60
C TRP A 823 26.56 -2.60 35.62
N GLY A 824 26.78 -2.53 36.92
CA GLY A 824 27.99 -2.17 37.68
C GLY A 824 27.94 -2.87 39.04
N VAL A 825 29.09 -3.07 39.70
CA VAL A 825 29.19 -3.64 41.06
C VAL A 825 29.23 -2.56 42.14
N ASN A 826 28.83 -2.93 43.36
CA ASN A 826 28.77 -2.02 44.49
C ASN A 826 27.84 -0.81 44.23
N VAL A 827 26.79 -1.03 43.42
CA VAL A 827 25.82 0.02 43.04
C VAL A 827 24.55 -0.10 43.88
N GLN A 828 24.04 -1.33 44.06
CA GLN A 828 22.83 -1.64 44.83
C GLN A 828 23.10 -2.38 46.15
N ASN A 829 24.38 -2.58 46.52
CA ASN A 829 24.76 -3.24 47.76
C ASN A 829 24.32 -4.72 47.87
N ASN A 830 24.28 -5.44 46.73
CA ASN A 830 23.89 -6.86 46.69
C ASN A 830 25.03 -7.75 46.13
N PRO A 831 26.10 -8.00 46.92
CA PRO A 831 27.29 -8.68 46.42
C PRO A 831 27.05 -10.13 45.97
N THR A 832 26.04 -10.82 46.53
CA THR A 832 25.69 -12.18 46.13
C THR A 832 25.19 -12.22 44.69
N GLN A 833 24.23 -11.35 44.36
CA GLN A 833 23.69 -11.24 43.00
C GLN A 833 24.78 -10.78 42.03
N GLU A 834 25.50 -9.71 42.39
CA GLU A 834 26.57 -9.17 41.55
C GLU A 834 27.64 -10.24 41.22
N LEU A 835 28.02 -11.09 42.19
CA LEU A 835 28.96 -12.19 41.98
C LEU A 835 28.44 -13.28 41.04
N GLU A 836 27.14 -13.60 41.11
CA GLU A 836 26.50 -14.57 40.22
C GLU A 836 26.65 -14.14 38.75
N PHE A 837 26.27 -12.90 38.45
CA PHE A 837 26.38 -12.33 37.09
C PHE A 837 27.82 -12.30 36.59
N ILE A 838 28.74 -11.78 37.40
CA ILE A 838 30.15 -11.64 37.03
C ILE A 838 30.79 -13.01 36.77
N THR A 839 30.44 -14.01 37.59
CA THR A 839 30.97 -15.37 37.43
C THR A 839 30.49 -15.99 36.12
N ALA A 840 29.21 -15.81 35.77
CA ALA A 840 28.65 -16.30 34.52
C ALA A 840 29.28 -15.62 33.29
N ILE A 841 29.41 -14.29 33.32
CA ILE A 841 30.05 -13.50 32.24
C ILE A 841 31.54 -13.87 32.12
N SER A 842 32.25 -13.96 33.23
CA SER A 842 33.65 -14.38 33.28
C SER A 842 33.86 -15.76 32.66
N ALA A 843 32.98 -16.71 32.95
CA ALA A 843 33.04 -18.06 32.39
C ALA A 843 32.84 -18.06 30.87
N ALA A 844 31.94 -17.21 30.35
CA ALA A 844 31.71 -17.07 28.92
C ALA A 844 32.86 -16.39 28.16
N LEU A 845 33.61 -15.51 28.84
CA LEU A 845 34.75 -14.79 28.24
C LEU A 845 36.07 -15.56 28.30
N ARG A 846 36.20 -16.56 29.19
CA ARG A 846 37.31 -17.54 29.16
C ARG A 846 37.23 -18.39 27.89
#